data_AF-A0A2T6ZSF7-F1
#
_entry.id   AF-A0A2T6ZSF7-F1
#
_cell.length_a   1.000
_cell.length_b   1.000
_cell.length_c   1.000
_cell.angle_alpha   90.00
_cell.angle_beta   90.00
_cell.angle_gamma   90.00
#
_symmetry.space_group_name_H-M   'P 1'
#
loop_
_entity.id
_entity.type
_entity.pdbx_description
1 polymer ?
#
loop_
_entity_poly.entity_id
_entity_poly.type
_entity_poly.pdbx_seq_one_letter_code
_entity_poly.pdbx_strand_id
1 'polypeptide(L)'
;MGWQILLLQQLRSAGVPIEGLTIGAGVPSIEVANEYIEAIGLKHISFNPGSIDAIQQVINIAKANPTFPVILQWTGGRGGGRHSFEDFHQPILQMYARIRRCDNIALVAGSGFGGELGPRSSRLGDKDWGKTYKGPAGGVITVRSEMGEPIHKLVTRGVRLCGEAVDLEDITYAEVIRRMVELMYVKHESRWIHPSLKRLTGGFIRRIEERFTSVEGLASLFQNYADLDDPFATTEKILAHYPEANTQLINAQDMQHFLLLYLEAVVDQDVGRTWILQGAMAAKHSTVVNEPIKDILDGIHNGDSAALTTDCDPVVEYFGGKPITSLDDIEKIDELTVSKEGGKTTFRLSASASQGALPDADQWLRLLAGETYSWRYALFTSDVFVQGNKFQNNPMRRIFAPAHGMVVEMTNARDPARAVITVKEKRHSGGCNVKTVNIRMLEENEILIDLIKERTMLGKPASLPLRFRYHPETSSASIRETVYAPMDFAIVLGWKAIIKAIFPKAIDGDLLKLVHLSNSFRMPPGAELFKKDDVVETRAQINAVLNQVSGKIVEVCGTISSDGRPIMEVTSQFLYRGTYADCENTFQRKVETLMQVHMASSRGVAVLRSKEWFHLDDPDTELLGKTLTFRLSSFIQFKDEKIFSSVETLGQVLVELPTKEVIQVASIQYIAGQSHGNPVIDYHQRHGTSIEQPVNFDNAIPLNGKTELLIRAPASNEGYARVSGDYNLIYTNIARVRYFSCSFVGMLLPNDDIETKLHHAGLVSGRKIIKVEATNKETQEKVLVGEAEVEQRVSAYLFTGQGSQEQGMGMSLYDSSPVAREVWDRADRNFMDNYGFAITNIVRNSPKELTVHFGGPRGKAIRQNYRYMSMTFGSAGADGSTKSEKIFQDVTEATTSYTYRSPTWSFKASFEDVGSRDLFQRDFVFAGHSWGGCSALAALAEVMPIGSLVSVVFYRGFTMQVAVERDTDGRSNYSMIAVNPSRISKTFKEQALQYVVDNIAEKTKWLLEVVNYNVINQQYVCAGDLRALDWLTNVLNFLKVQKIDIQALMAKMSLEDIVRECAKQTEAKPKPVELQCGLATILLRGIGVPFHSTFLRSGVKPFRIFLMKKIVKSSIGSSKLVLKYIPNVTAKPFQLTKEYFEDVYKLTNSPRIGQVLANWDKHEDPIVGLGNGLGWGYDFLSFFTWILQGL
;
A
#
# COMPACT_ATOMS: atom_id res chain seq x y z
N MET A 1 18.11 37.74 -5.28
CA MET A 1 16.89 37.50 -6.08
C MET A 1 17.02 36.32 -7.05
N GLY A 2 18.03 36.27 -7.93
CA GLY A 2 18.09 35.35 -9.09
C GLY A 2 17.73 33.88 -8.88
N TRP A 3 18.19 33.23 -7.80
CA TRP A 3 17.79 31.84 -7.48
C TRP A 3 16.59 31.75 -6.52
N GLN A 4 16.31 32.81 -5.77
CA GLN A 4 15.34 32.81 -4.67
C GLN A 4 13.89 32.79 -5.18
N ILE A 5 13.60 33.52 -6.27
CA ILE A 5 12.26 33.55 -6.86
C ILE A 5 11.89 32.19 -7.48
N LEU A 6 12.83 31.57 -8.22
CA LEU A 6 12.65 30.22 -8.77
C LEU A 6 12.44 29.17 -7.65
N LEU A 7 13.22 29.26 -6.57
CA LEU A 7 13.02 28.41 -5.38
C LEU A 7 11.62 28.61 -4.79
N LEU A 8 11.14 29.84 -4.63
CA LEU A 8 9.80 30.11 -4.08
C LEU A 8 8.69 29.54 -4.99
N GLN A 9 8.81 29.67 -6.31
CA GLN A 9 7.88 29.07 -7.27
C GLN A 9 7.84 27.54 -7.13
N GLN A 10 9.01 26.90 -7.04
CA GLN A 10 9.14 25.45 -6.87
C GLN A 10 8.58 24.95 -5.52
N LEU A 11 8.81 25.70 -4.43
CA LEU A 11 8.26 25.35 -3.11
C LEU A 11 6.74 25.52 -3.07
N ARG A 12 6.19 26.59 -3.68
CA ARG A 12 4.74 26.78 -3.78
C ARG A 12 4.08 25.70 -4.63
N SER A 13 4.65 25.36 -5.79
CA SER A 13 4.12 24.27 -6.64
C SER A 13 4.20 22.90 -5.98
N ALA A 14 5.21 22.66 -5.12
CA ALA A 14 5.31 21.46 -4.29
C ALA A 14 4.30 21.41 -3.13
N GLY A 15 3.55 22.49 -2.89
CA GLY A 15 2.51 22.64 -1.87
C GLY A 15 3.01 23.15 -0.51
N VAL A 16 4.21 23.74 -0.42
CA VAL A 16 4.76 24.28 0.84
C VAL A 16 3.91 25.47 1.32
N PRO A 17 3.57 25.57 2.63
CA PRO A 17 2.67 26.59 3.18
C PRO A 17 3.36 27.96 3.35
N ILE A 18 3.87 28.52 2.25
CA ILE A 18 4.35 29.91 2.15
C ILE A 18 3.15 30.77 1.73
N GLU A 19 2.63 31.60 2.63
CA GLU A 19 1.42 32.39 2.33
C GLU A 19 1.71 33.71 1.59
N GLY A 20 2.87 34.31 1.79
CA GLY A 20 3.22 35.59 1.17
C GLY A 20 4.73 35.82 1.10
N LEU A 21 5.13 36.86 0.36
CA LEU A 21 6.51 37.28 0.16
C LEU A 21 6.68 38.73 0.64
N THR A 22 7.70 39.01 1.45
CA THR A 22 8.07 40.39 1.83
C THR A 22 9.37 40.80 1.14
N ILE A 23 9.33 41.90 0.38
CA ILE A 23 10.51 42.51 -0.23
C ILE A 23 10.94 43.71 0.62
N GLY A 24 12.13 43.59 1.21
CA GLY A 24 12.77 44.63 2.00
C GLY A 24 13.90 45.34 1.25
N ALA A 25 14.35 46.48 1.79
CA ALA A 25 15.46 47.29 1.27
C ALA A 25 15.28 47.82 -0.18
N GLY A 26 14.03 47.96 -0.62
CA GLY A 26 13.65 48.52 -1.92
C GLY A 26 12.23 48.13 -2.30
N VAL A 27 11.65 48.82 -3.29
CA VAL A 27 10.38 48.45 -3.92
C VAL A 27 10.67 48.20 -5.41
N PRO A 28 10.26 47.05 -5.98
CA PRO A 28 10.53 46.74 -7.39
C PRO A 28 9.72 47.61 -8.36
N SER A 29 10.03 47.49 -9.65
CA SER A 29 9.18 48.03 -10.71
C SER A 29 7.83 47.27 -10.76
N ILE A 30 6.85 47.82 -11.47
CA ILE A 30 5.50 47.23 -11.54
C ILE A 30 5.54 45.89 -12.27
N GLU A 31 6.35 45.80 -13.33
CA GLU A 31 6.51 44.61 -14.17
C GLU A 31 7.06 43.44 -13.35
N VAL A 32 8.11 43.69 -12.56
CA VAL A 32 8.73 42.70 -11.67
C VAL A 32 7.79 42.32 -10.52
N ALA A 33 7.02 43.27 -9.99
CA ALA A 33 6.01 42.96 -8.97
C ALA A 33 4.89 42.06 -9.51
N ASN A 34 4.39 42.35 -10.72
CA ASN A 34 3.35 41.56 -11.38
C ASN A 34 3.84 40.13 -11.68
N GLU A 35 5.08 39.97 -12.19
CA GLU A 35 5.69 38.66 -12.40
C GLU A 35 5.68 37.80 -11.12
N TYR A 36 6.00 38.41 -9.97
CA TYR A 36 6.01 37.70 -8.69
C TYR A 36 4.60 37.36 -8.17
N ILE A 37 3.62 38.24 -8.41
CA ILE A 37 2.21 38.00 -8.05
C ILE A 37 1.64 36.82 -8.87
N GLU A 38 1.85 36.84 -10.19
CA GLU A 38 1.31 35.85 -11.13
C GLU A 38 2.01 34.49 -11.03
N ALA A 39 3.35 34.46 -11.01
CA ALA A 39 4.11 33.23 -11.17
C ALA A 39 4.28 32.40 -9.88
N ILE A 40 4.22 33.03 -8.69
CA ILE A 40 4.53 32.36 -7.41
C ILE A 40 3.28 31.77 -6.74
N GLY A 41 2.08 32.29 -7.02
CA GLY A 41 0.83 31.79 -6.41
C GLY A 41 0.76 32.05 -4.90
N LEU A 42 1.02 33.30 -4.50
CA LEU A 42 0.95 33.78 -3.11
C LEU A 42 -0.48 34.21 -2.74
N LYS A 43 -0.81 34.29 -1.45
CA LYS A 43 -2.06 34.92 -0.96
C LYS A 43 -1.94 36.44 -0.87
N HIS A 44 -0.73 36.95 -0.63
CA HIS A 44 -0.42 38.38 -0.52
C HIS A 44 1.05 38.66 -0.82
N ILE A 45 1.37 39.91 -1.15
CA ILE A 45 2.76 40.40 -1.28
C ILE A 45 2.96 41.61 -0.38
N SER A 46 4.13 41.73 0.23
CA SER A 46 4.47 42.80 1.16
C SER A 46 5.69 43.58 0.69
N PHE A 47 5.67 44.88 0.88
CA PHE A 47 6.80 45.77 0.58
C PHE A 47 7.15 46.62 1.81
N ASN A 48 8.43 46.83 2.06
CA ASN A 48 8.92 47.75 3.09
C ASN A 48 9.50 49.04 2.45
N PRO A 49 8.65 50.03 2.10
CA PRO A 49 9.11 51.30 1.56
C PRO A 49 9.77 52.16 2.64
N GLY A 50 10.95 52.71 2.32
CA GLY A 50 11.72 53.60 3.22
C GLY A 50 11.62 55.09 2.90
N SER A 51 10.76 55.51 1.95
CA SER A 51 10.57 56.91 1.53
C SER A 51 9.16 57.15 0.95
N ILE A 52 8.79 58.43 0.76
CA ILE A 52 7.50 58.82 0.15
C ILE A 52 7.35 58.28 -1.27
N ASP A 53 8.40 58.34 -2.10
CA ASP A 53 8.37 57.82 -3.46
C ASP A 53 8.22 56.29 -3.50
N ALA A 54 8.87 55.59 -2.55
CA ALA A 54 8.69 54.15 -2.39
C ALA A 54 7.26 53.79 -1.96
N ILE A 55 6.63 54.58 -1.06
CA ILE A 55 5.20 54.44 -0.73
C ILE A 55 4.34 54.63 -2.00
N GLN A 56 4.65 55.65 -2.82
CA GLN A 56 3.90 55.88 -4.05
C GLN A 56 4.06 54.73 -5.06
N GLN A 57 5.24 54.11 -5.13
CA GLN A 57 5.46 52.93 -5.97
C GLN A 57 4.63 51.72 -5.49
N VAL A 58 4.50 51.49 -4.18
CA VAL A 58 3.59 50.46 -3.65
C VAL A 58 2.13 50.75 -4.02
N ILE A 59 1.69 52.01 -3.96
CA ILE A 59 0.34 52.41 -4.42
C ILE A 59 0.16 52.14 -5.92
N ASN A 60 1.18 52.33 -6.75
CA ASN A 60 1.11 52.03 -8.18
C ASN A 60 0.95 50.52 -8.44
N ILE A 61 1.73 49.68 -7.74
CA ILE A 61 1.65 48.21 -7.81
C ILE A 61 0.26 47.72 -7.36
N ALA A 62 -0.27 48.25 -6.25
CA ALA A 62 -1.59 47.88 -5.75
C ALA A 62 -2.72 48.25 -6.72
N LYS A 63 -2.61 49.39 -7.42
CA LYS A 63 -3.56 49.79 -8.46
C LYS A 63 -3.50 48.94 -9.72
N ALA A 64 -2.33 48.40 -10.06
CA ALA A 64 -2.18 47.45 -11.16
C ALA A 64 -2.81 46.09 -10.84
N ASN A 65 -2.93 45.74 -9.55
CA ASN A 65 -3.43 44.44 -9.07
C ASN A 65 -4.60 44.62 -8.08
N PRO A 66 -5.74 45.24 -8.48
CA PRO A 66 -6.76 45.74 -7.55
C PRO A 66 -7.48 44.64 -6.74
N THR A 67 -7.43 43.39 -7.19
CA THR A 67 -8.02 42.22 -6.50
C THR A 67 -7.01 41.45 -5.64
N PHE A 68 -5.71 41.78 -5.72
CA PHE A 68 -4.65 41.07 -5.00
C PHE A 68 -4.25 41.84 -3.72
N PRO A 69 -4.18 41.18 -2.55
CA PRO A 69 -3.78 41.84 -1.31
C PRO A 69 -2.30 42.28 -1.29
N VAL A 70 -2.08 43.57 -1.01
CA VAL A 70 -0.75 44.16 -0.87
C VAL A 70 -0.56 44.69 0.55
N ILE A 71 0.51 44.27 1.24
CA ILE A 71 0.85 44.76 2.57
C ILE A 71 1.93 45.83 2.47
N LEU A 72 1.64 47.04 2.93
CA LEU A 72 2.61 48.12 3.03
C LEU A 72 3.17 48.14 4.45
N GLN A 73 4.39 47.62 4.63
CA GLN A 73 5.09 47.56 5.92
C GLN A 73 5.96 48.82 6.09
N TRP A 74 5.41 49.88 6.67
CA TRP A 74 6.14 51.13 6.87
C TRP A 74 7.17 51.03 8.00
N THR A 75 8.42 51.39 7.71
CA THR A 75 9.47 51.53 8.73
C THR A 75 10.24 52.85 8.58
N GLY A 76 10.35 53.61 9.67
CA GLY A 76 11.09 54.86 9.73
C GLY A 76 12.55 54.67 10.19
N GLY A 77 13.34 55.74 10.15
CA GLY A 77 14.78 55.70 10.47
C GLY A 77 15.12 55.26 11.90
N ARG A 78 14.15 55.25 12.82
CA ARG A 78 14.29 54.78 14.21
C ARG A 78 14.34 53.25 14.38
N GLY A 79 14.24 52.48 13.29
CA GLY A 79 14.32 51.01 13.28
C GLY A 79 15.71 50.44 13.61
N GLY A 80 15.81 49.12 13.78
CA GLY A 80 17.08 48.40 13.96
C GLY A 80 17.62 47.84 12.65
N GLY A 81 18.93 47.57 12.60
CA GLY A 81 19.59 47.08 11.38
C GLY A 81 19.83 48.19 10.37
N ARG A 82 19.75 47.88 9.06
CA ARG A 82 19.74 48.91 8.01
C ARG A 82 18.46 49.74 8.13
N HIS A 83 18.58 51.06 8.15
CA HIS A 83 17.44 51.97 8.36
C HIS A 83 17.39 53.08 7.31
N SER A 84 16.27 53.80 7.24
CA SER A 84 16.12 55.00 6.42
C SER A 84 16.63 56.26 7.13
N PHE A 85 16.68 57.38 6.41
CA PHE A 85 16.89 58.71 6.97
C PHE A 85 15.57 59.40 7.39
N GLU A 86 14.44 58.84 6.99
CA GLU A 86 13.11 59.44 7.15
C GLU A 86 12.61 59.45 8.59
N ASP A 87 11.84 60.48 8.93
CA ASP A 87 10.99 60.46 10.12
C ASP A 87 9.92 59.36 10.00
N PHE A 88 9.49 58.80 11.13
CA PHE A 88 8.48 57.75 11.16
C PHE A 88 7.06 58.28 10.89
N HIS A 89 6.73 59.51 11.28
CA HIS A 89 5.36 60.01 11.26
C HIS A 89 5.04 60.79 9.97
N GLN A 90 5.92 61.69 9.54
CA GLN A 90 5.67 62.62 8.43
C GLN A 90 5.30 61.94 7.09
N PRO A 91 6.02 60.91 6.59
CA PRO A 91 5.70 60.30 5.29
C PRO A 91 4.33 59.63 5.26
N ILE A 92 3.91 58.98 6.35
CA ILE A 92 2.59 58.35 6.44
C ILE A 92 1.49 59.40 6.56
N LEU A 93 1.65 60.45 7.37
CA LEU A 93 0.63 61.51 7.47
C LEU A 93 0.32 62.16 6.11
N GLN A 94 1.34 62.34 5.25
CA GLN A 94 1.15 62.87 3.89
C GLN A 94 0.49 61.86 2.93
N MET A 95 0.78 60.57 3.08
CA MET A 95 0.36 59.54 2.12
C MET A 95 -0.88 58.73 2.54
N TYR A 96 -1.32 58.80 3.80
CA TYR A 96 -2.40 57.97 4.37
C TYR A 96 -3.69 58.04 3.55
N ALA A 97 -4.11 59.26 3.16
CA ALA A 97 -5.31 59.46 2.35
C ALA A 97 -5.21 58.89 0.93
N ARG A 98 -3.99 58.66 0.40
CA ARG A 98 -3.75 58.02 -0.91
C ARG A 98 -3.70 56.50 -0.76
N ILE A 99 -3.09 56.00 0.32
CA ILE A 99 -3.06 54.58 0.68
C ILE A 99 -4.50 54.06 0.86
N ARG A 100 -5.33 54.76 1.64
CA ARG A 100 -6.73 54.39 1.91
C ARG A 100 -7.72 54.61 0.75
N ARG A 101 -7.23 54.98 -0.45
CA ARG A 101 -8.02 54.93 -1.71
C ARG A 101 -7.81 53.63 -2.49
N CYS A 102 -7.00 52.71 -1.97
CA CYS A 102 -6.74 51.41 -2.56
C CYS A 102 -7.15 50.33 -1.53
N ASP A 103 -8.34 49.77 -1.68
CA ASP A 103 -8.95 48.88 -0.68
C ASP A 103 -8.17 47.57 -0.47
N ASN A 104 -7.32 47.20 -1.44
CA ASN A 104 -6.42 46.06 -1.37
C ASN A 104 -5.10 46.32 -0.62
N ILE A 105 -4.87 47.52 -0.08
CA ILE A 105 -3.67 47.83 0.72
C ILE A 105 -3.91 47.67 2.23
N ALA A 106 -3.27 46.66 2.82
CA ALA A 106 -3.11 46.53 4.27
C ALA A 106 -1.89 47.34 4.75
N LEU A 107 -2.13 48.48 5.42
CA LEU A 107 -1.07 49.29 6.01
C LEU A 107 -0.66 48.73 7.38
N VAL A 108 0.61 48.35 7.51
CA VAL A 108 1.25 47.86 8.75
C VAL A 108 2.38 48.81 9.12
N ALA A 109 2.47 49.23 10.37
CA ALA A 109 3.48 50.17 10.85
C ALA A 109 4.45 49.49 11.82
N GLY A 110 5.75 49.61 11.56
CA GLY A 110 6.83 49.01 12.36
C GLY A 110 7.80 50.04 12.96
N SER A 111 9.03 49.63 13.25
CA SER A 111 10.13 50.45 13.81
C SER A 111 9.86 51.06 15.20
N GLY A 112 10.31 50.37 16.27
CA GLY A 112 10.42 50.93 17.62
C GLY A 112 9.30 50.56 18.62
N PHE A 113 8.43 49.61 18.27
CA PHE A 113 7.37 49.08 19.17
C PHE A 113 7.85 47.86 19.97
N GLY A 114 7.19 47.57 21.10
CA GLY A 114 7.52 46.39 21.93
C GLY A 114 6.81 46.29 23.29
N GLY A 115 5.64 46.89 23.48
CA GLY A 115 4.88 46.78 24.74
C GLY A 115 3.63 47.67 24.76
N GLU A 116 2.84 47.55 25.83
CA GLU A 116 1.57 48.26 26.06
C GLU A 116 1.65 49.78 25.80
N LEU A 117 0.53 50.37 25.34
CA LEU A 117 0.35 51.82 25.16
C LEU A 117 0.20 52.55 26.50
N GLY A 118 1.28 52.59 27.29
CA GLY A 118 1.32 53.26 28.60
C GLY A 118 2.60 54.10 28.82
N PRO A 119 2.54 55.20 29.60
CA PRO A 119 3.68 56.08 29.83
C PRO A 119 4.65 55.49 30.86
N ARG A 120 5.51 54.55 30.44
CA ARG A 120 6.68 54.12 31.24
C ARG A 120 7.92 54.96 30.91
N SER A 121 8.68 55.32 31.94
CA SER A 121 9.78 56.29 31.89
C SER A 121 10.88 55.88 30.90
N SER A 122 11.14 56.75 29.91
CA SER A 122 12.11 56.46 28.85
C SER A 122 13.47 57.13 29.10
N ARG A 123 14.57 56.39 28.83
CA ARG A 123 15.93 56.94 28.76
C ARG A 123 16.30 57.53 27.39
N LEU A 124 15.45 57.33 26.38
CA LEU A 124 15.53 57.97 25.06
C LEU A 124 14.10 58.18 24.52
N GLY A 125 13.75 59.42 24.17
CA GLY A 125 12.48 59.75 23.53
C GLY A 125 12.56 59.67 22.01
N ASP A 126 11.42 59.64 21.33
CA ASP A 126 11.38 59.49 19.87
C ASP A 126 12.15 60.61 19.15
N LYS A 127 11.96 61.86 19.59
CA LYS A 127 12.71 63.05 19.13
C LYS A 127 14.24 62.94 19.20
N ASP A 128 14.78 61.97 19.94
CA ASP A 128 16.21 61.83 20.23
C ASP A 128 16.89 60.71 19.42
N TRP A 129 16.16 59.93 18.61
CA TRP A 129 16.73 58.80 17.85
C TRP A 129 17.86 59.23 16.90
N GLY A 130 17.71 60.38 16.22
CA GLY A 130 18.71 60.90 15.26
C GLY A 130 20.07 61.27 15.86
N LYS A 131 20.24 61.18 17.19
CA LYS A 131 21.55 61.34 17.85
C LYS A 131 22.51 60.18 17.54
N THR A 132 22.01 59.01 17.14
CA THR A 132 22.82 57.82 16.77
C THR A 132 23.84 58.09 15.67
N TYR A 133 23.59 59.04 14.76
CA TYR A 133 24.54 59.45 13.72
C TYR A 133 25.76 60.23 14.24
N LYS A 134 25.66 60.85 15.43
CA LYS A 134 26.73 61.65 16.04
C LYS A 134 27.48 60.91 17.16
N GLY A 135 26.89 59.84 17.68
CA GLY A 135 27.47 59.03 18.74
C GLY A 135 26.43 58.11 19.40
N PRO A 136 26.79 57.42 20.50
CA PRO A 136 25.89 56.54 21.22
C PRO A 136 24.60 57.22 21.71
N ALA A 137 23.43 56.68 21.34
CA ALA A 137 22.13 57.04 21.88
C ALA A 137 21.34 55.76 22.21
N GLY A 138 20.87 55.63 23.45
CA GLY A 138 20.16 54.41 23.91
C GLY A 138 21.01 53.13 23.87
N GLY A 139 22.34 53.23 23.85
CA GLY A 139 23.26 52.09 23.68
C GLY A 139 23.50 51.66 22.22
N VAL A 140 22.92 52.39 21.26
CA VAL A 140 23.02 52.16 19.81
C VAL A 140 23.78 53.31 19.14
N ILE A 141 24.48 53.03 18.04
CA ILE A 141 25.13 54.01 17.17
C ILE A 141 24.84 53.66 15.70
N THR A 142 24.79 54.66 14.82
CA THR A 142 24.75 54.44 13.37
C THR A 142 26.17 54.35 12.82
N VAL A 143 26.46 53.30 12.07
CA VAL A 143 27.68 53.19 11.25
C VAL A 143 27.32 53.00 9.78
N ARG A 144 28.27 53.19 8.88
CA ARG A 144 28.09 52.91 7.46
C ARG A 144 28.38 51.44 7.14
N SER A 145 27.66 50.88 6.18
CA SER A 145 28.02 49.63 5.51
C SER A 145 29.17 49.84 4.52
N GLU A 146 29.71 48.74 3.98
CA GLU A 146 30.67 48.75 2.87
C GLU A 146 30.15 49.52 1.64
N MET A 147 28.82 49.52 1.44
CA MET A 147 28.12 50.27 0.38
C MET A 147 27.63 51.65 0.83
N GLY A 148 28.08 52.15 1.99
CA GLY A 148 27.82 53.50 2.52
C GLY A 148 26.49 53.69 3.26
N GLU A 149 25.65 52.66 3.35
CA GLU A 149 24.29 52.69 3.90
C GLU A 149 24.28 52.75 5.43
N PRO A 150 23.33 53.43 6.09
CA PRO A 150 23.31 53.55 7.55
C PRO A 150 22.76 52.26 8.22
N ILE A 151 23.48 51.80 9.24
CA ILE A 151 23.14 50.61 10.04
C ILE A 151 23.21 50.95 11.53
N HIS A 152 22.11 50.72 12.26
CA HIS A 152 22.06 50.78 13.72
C HIS A 152 22.65 49.52 14.36
N LYS A 153 23.70 49.69 15.16
CA LYS A 153 24.41 48.63 15.90
C LYS A 153 24.50 48.96 17.39
N LEU A 154 24.53 47.95 18.26
CA LEU A 154 24.95 48.11 19.65
C LEU A 154 26.39 48.61 19.73
N VAL A 155 26.67 49.46 20.71
CA VAL A 155 27.99 50.09 20.89
C VAL A 155 28.96 49.13 21.59
N THR A 156 29.66 48.31 20.79
CA THR A 156 30.75 47.44 21.24
C THR A 156 32.12 48.08 21.00
N ARG A 157 33.22 47.45 21.44
CA ARG A 157 34.60 47.90 21.14
C ARG A 157 34.95 47.72 19.67
N GLY A 158 34.57 46.61 19.05
CA GLY A 158 34.79 46.31 17.62
C GLY A 158 33.97 47.19 16.67
N VAL A 159 32.92 47.85 17.15
CA VAL A 159 32.20 48.92 16.42
C VAL A 159 32.94 50.27 16.51
N ARG A 160 34.02 50.37 17.31
CA ARG A 160 34.78 51.61 17.57
C ARG A 160 36.27 51.57 17.18
N LEU A 161 36.81 50.42 16.77
CA LEU A 161 38.26 50.19 16.73
C LEU A 161 38.84 50.21 15.30
N CYS A 162 40.00 50.86 15.16
CA CYS A 162 41.03 50.55 14.17
C CYS A 162 42.25 50.01 14.94
N GLY A 163 42.92 48.98 14.43
CA GLY A 163 44.12 48.40 15.07
C GLY A 163 45.30 48.34 14.09
N GLU A 164 46.52 48.34 14.63
CA GLU A 164 47.75 48.12 13.87
C GLU A 164 47.96 46.62 13.65
N ALA A 165 48.40 46.26 12.44
CA ALA A 165 48.70 44.89 12.03
C ALA A 165 50.22 44.69 11.87
N VAL A 166 50.67 43.45 11.97
CA VAL A 166 52.02 43.02 11.58
C VAL A 166 51.91 42.34 10.23
N ASP A 167 52.78 42.69 9.28
CA ASP A 167 52.74 42.14 7.93
C ASP A 167 53.22 40.68 7.90
N LEU A 168 52.65 39.90 6.99
CA LEU A 168 52.87 38.46 6.90
C LEU A 168 54.33 38.10 6.57
N GLU A 169 55.08 39.02 5.97
CA GLU A 169 56.49 38.85 5.60
C GLU A 169 57.46 38.82 6.80
N ASP A 170 57.06 39.40 7.93
CA ASP A 170 57.85 39.44 9.17
C ASP A 170 57.62 38.23 10.09
N ILE A 171 56.92 37.19 9.61
CA ILE A 171 56.46 36.05 10.42
C ILE A 171 57.05 34.72 9.91
N THR A 172 57.48 33.84 10.81
CA THR A 172 58.01 32.50 10.47
C THR A 172 56.90 31.52 10.09
N TYR A 173 57.23 30.48 9.30
CA TYR A 173 56.28 29.41 8.97
C TYR A 173 55.63 28.78 10.22
N ALA A 174 56.41 28.61 11.28
CA ALA A 174 55.95 28.07 12.56
C ALA A 174 54.93 28.98 13.29
N GLU A 175 55.12 30.30 13.25
CA GLU A 175 54.18 31.26 13.81
C GLU A 175 52.90 31.34 12.98
N VAL A 176 53.01 31.30 11.65
CA VAL A 176 51.85 31.27 10.74
C VAL A 176 50.97 30.04 11.03
N ILE A 177 51.53 28.83 11.05
CA ILE A 177 50.72 27.61 11.29
C ILE A 177 50.09 27.60 12.69
N ARG A 178 50.83 28.01 13.74
CA ARG A 178 50.28 28.13 15.09
C ARG A 178 49.12 29.13 15.14
N ARG A 179 49.25 30.27 14.46
CA ARG A 179 48.21 31.31 14.40
C ARG A 179 46.99 30.88 13.58
N MET A 180 47.17 30.10 12.50
CA MET A 180 46.04 29.47 11.79
C MET A 180 45.24 28.57 12.72
N VAL A 181 45.91 27.67 13.45
CA VAL A 181 45.24 26.74 14.38
C VAL A 181 44.50 27.52 15.47
N GLU A 182 45.12 28.54 16.07
CA GLU A 182 44.51 29.39 17.10
C GLU A 182 43.23 30.12 16.61
N LEU A 183 43.25 30.65 15.38
CA LEU A 183 42.14 31.42 14.81
C LEU A 183 41.05 30.58 14.14
N MET A 184 41.37 29.36 13.71
CA MET A 184 40.47 28.51 12.89
C MET A 184 39.89 27.31 13.65
N TYR A 185 40.48 26.92 14.79
CA TYR A 185 40.05 25.81 15.62
C TYR A 185 39.54 26.26 17.00
N VAL A 186 38.28 25.93 17.30
CA VAL A 186 37.61 26.25 18.56
C VAL A 186 38.04 25.26 19.64
N LYS A 187 39.19 25.52 20.27
CA LYS A 187 39.85 24.60 21.21
C LYS A 187 38.95 24.00 22.30
N HIS A 188 38.02 24.77 22.84
CA HIS A 188 37.14 24.33 23.93
C HIS A 188 35.92 23.50 23.47
N GLU A 189 35.57 23.57 22.18
CA GLU A 189 34.54 22.72 21.55
C GLU A 189 35.17 21.57 20.73
N SER A 190 36.50 21.44 20.74
CA SER A 190 37.30 20.48 19.97
C SER A 190 36.91 20.37 18.49
N ARG A 191 36.55 21.49 17.85
CA ARG A 191 36.11 21.53 16.46
C ARG A 191 36.71 22.69 15.67
N TRP A 192 36.75 22.51 14.36
CA TRP A 192 37.01 23.61 13.43
C TRP A 192 35.79 24.55 13.32
N ILE A 193 36.06 25.82 13.02
CA ILE A 193 35.00 26.81 12.72
C ILE A 193 34.19 26.37 11.49
N HIS A 194 34.87 25.90 10.45
CA HIS A 194 34.24 25.33 9.25
C HIS A 194 35.19 24.31 8.58
N PRO A 195 34.70 23.22 7.95
CA PRO A 195 35.56 22.20 7.32
C PRO A 195 36.43 22.68 6.14
N SER A 196 36.18 23.86 5.57
CA SER A 196 37.15 24.49 4.63
C SER A 196 38.43 24.92 5.33
N LEU A 197 38.33 25.42 6.57
CA LEU A 197 39.48 25.94 7.33
C LEU A 197 40.40 24.80 7.80
N LYS A 198 39.84 23.62 8.13
CA LYS A 198 40.64 22.39 8.35
C LYS A 198 41.47 22.00 7.12
N ARG A 199 40.86 22.08 5.94
CA ARG A 199 41.52 21.76 4.66
C ARG A 199 42.59 22.79 4.28
N LEU A 200 42.31 24.06 4.52
CA LEU A 200 43.25 25.17 4.42
C LEU A 200 44.50 24.92 5.29
N THR A 201 44.33 24.68 6.58
CA THR A 201 45.46 24.45 7.49
C THR A 201 46.27 23.22 7.10
N GLY A 202 45.64 22.11 6.70
CA GLY A 202 46.36 20.93 6.20
C GLY A 202 47.04 21.14 4.85
N GLY A 203 46.52 22.04 4.00
CA GLY A 203 47.20 22.50 2.79
C GLY A 203 48.49 23.26 3.12
N PHE A 204 48.43 24.16 4.11
CA PHE A 204 49.61 24.89 4.57
C PHE A 204 50.65 23.98 5.24
N ILE A 205 50.22 22.96 6.01
CA ILE A 205 51.13 21.94 6.56
C ILE A 205 51.90 21.21 5.45
N ARG A 206 51.20 20.70 4.43
CA ARG A 206 51.87 20.06 3.28
C ARG A 206 52.84 21.01 2.59
N ARG A 207 52.51 22.30 2.52
CA ARG A 207 53.40 23.31 1.94
C ARG A 207 54.67 23.55 2.75
N ILE A 208 54.61 23.42 4.08
CA ILE A 208 55.80 23.41 4.96
C ILE A 208 56.66 22.18 4.64
N GLU A 209 56.05 20.98 4.56
CA GLU A 209 56.79 19.75 4.24
C GLU A 209 57.45 19.79 2.85
N GLU A 210 56.74 20.29 1.83
CA GLU A 210 57.29 20.54 0.49
C GLU A 210 58.46 21.53 0.48
N ARG A 211 58.44 22.53 1.37
CA ARG A 211 59.45 23.61 1.43
C ARG A 211 60.74 23.16 2.10
N PHE A 212 60.63 22.36 3.16
CA PHE A 212 61.77 22.01 4.03
C PHE A 212 62.26 20.56 3.85
N THR A 213 61.62 19.73 3.01
CA THR A 213 62.20 18.44 2.63
C THR A 213 63.38 18.60 1.67
N SER A 214 64.44 17.82 1.91
CA SER A 214 65.62 17.71 1.05
C SER A 214 65.72 16.34 0.34
N VAL A 215 64.76 15.44 0.59
CA VAL A 215 64.76 14.07 0.06
C VAL A 215 63.50 13.84 -0.78
N GLU A 216 63.71 13.60 -2.07
CA GLU A 216 62.64 13.29 -3.02
C GLU A 216 62.04 11.91 -2.73
N GLY A 217 60.70 11.82 -2.69
CA GLY A 217 59.98 10.59 -2.36
C GLY A 217 59.88 10.26 -0.86
N LEU A 218 60.32 11.15 0.04
CA LEU A 218 60.07 10.99 1.48
C LEU A 218 58.55 11.06 1.76
N ALA A 219 58.03 10.12 2.55
CA ALA A 219 56.62 10.11 2.93
C ALA A 219 56.32 11.27 3.90
N SER A 220 55.29 12.06 3.59
CA SER A 220 54.77 13.14 4.46
C SER A 220 54.49 12.63 5.88
N LEU A 221 54.77 13.44 6.89
CA LEU A 221 54.42 13.19 8.28
C LEU A 221 52.94 13.49 8.58
N PHE A 222 52.29 14.24 7.69
CA PHE A 222 50.85 14.53 7.66
C PHE A 222 50.14 13.66 6.61
N GLN A 223 49.88 12.42 6.98
CA GLN A 223 49.31 11.40 6.09
C GLN A 223 47.81 11.61 5.86
N ASN A 224 47.07 12.07 6.87
CA ASN A 224 45.62 12.21 6.79
C ASN A 224 45.15 13.50 7.47
N TYR A 225 44.11 14.15 6.93
CA TYR A 225 43.43 15.25 7.61
C TYR A 225 42.83 14.84 8.97
N ALA A 226 42.71 13.54 9.29
CA ALA A 226 42.44 13.05 10.65
C ALA A 226 43.51 13.49 11.67
N ASP A 227 44.77 13.65 11.25
CA ASP A 227 45.84 14.17 12.12
C ASP A 227 45.53 15.60 12.61
N LEU A 228 44.69 16.36 11.89
CA LEU A 228 44.20 17.70 12.29
C LEU A 228 42.92 17.67 13.14
N ASP A 229 42.57 16.54 13.76
CA ASP A 229 41.57 16.51 14.84
C ASP A 229 42.18 16.96 16.19
N ASP A 230 43.47 16.70 16.42
CA ASP A 230 44.33 17.47 17.36
C ASP A 230 45.36 18.29 16.56
N PRO A 231 45.00 19.51 16.12
CA PRO A 231 45.89 20.34 15.34
C PRO A 231 47.08 20.87 16.13
N PHE A 232 47.04 20.89 17.47
CA PHE A 232 48.15 21.37 18.28
C PHE A 232 49.27 20.33 18.33
N ALA A 233 48.96 19.07 18.65
CA ALA A 233 49.94 17.99 18.66
C ALA A 233 50.55 17.75 17.26
N THR A 234 49.71 17.78 16.22
CA THR A 234 50.18 17.60 14.83
C THR A 234 51.06 18.76 14.35
N THR A 235 50.75 20.01 14.71
CA THR A 235 51.62 21.15 14.37
C THR A 235 53.01 21.01 14.99
N GLU A 236 53.10 20.70 16.28
CA GLU A 236 54.41 20.52 16.95
C GLU A 236 55.17 19.29 16.44
N LYS A 237 54.49 18.19 16.07
CA LYS A 237 55.11 17.02 15.41
C LYS A 237 55.80 17.40 14.10
N ILE A 238 55.16 18.24 13.28
CA ILE A 238 55.71 18.73 12.00
C ILE A 238 56.90 19.66 12.25
N LEU A 239 56.73 20.66 13.14
CA LEU A 239 57.76 21.65 13.44
C LEU A 239 59.00 21.06 14.16
N ALA A 240 58.84 19.95 14.87
CA ALA A 240 59.97 19.21 15.45
C ALA A 240 60.81 18.45 14.41
N HIS A 241 60.23 18.07 13.27
CA HIS A 241 60.94 17.41 12.17
C HIS A 241 61.58 18.41 11.20
N TYR A 242 60.96 19.58 11.02
CA TYR A 242 61.46 20.69 10.20
C TYR A 242 61.80 21.90 11.09
N PRO A 243 62.86 21.81 11.94
CA PRO A 243 63.15 22.85 12.94
C PRO A 243 63.43 24.22 12.31
N GLU A 244 63.96 24.24 11.09
CA GLU A 244 64.24 25.44 10.27
C GLU A 244 63.01 26.34 10.08
N ALA A 245 61.81 25.75 10.05
CA ALA A 245 60.53 26.46 9.95
C ALA A 245 60.23 27.38 11.15
N ASN A 246 60.92 27.20 12.28
CA ASN A 246 60.83 28.08 13.46
C ASN A 246 61.75 29.30 13.38
N THR A 247 62.64 29.37 12.39
CA THR A 247 63.62 30.46 12.22
C THR A 247 63.52 31.17 10.87
N GLN A 248 63.00 30.48 9.85
CA GLN A 248 62.86 31.04 8.51
C GLN A 248 61.51 31.78 8.37
N LEU A 249 61.59 33.06 7.97
CA LEU A 249 60.44 33.87 7.56
C LEU A 249 59.76 33.27 6.32
N ILE A 250 58.45 33.48 6.19
CA ILE A 250 57.67 32.93 5.06
C ILE A 250 58.23 33.43 3.71
N ASN A 251 58.50 32.51 2.78
CA ASN A 251 58.96 32.88 1.45
C ASN A 251 57.85 33.60 0.66
N ALA A 252 58.20 34.62 -0.12
CA ALA A 252 57.25 35.38 -0.95
C ALA A 252 56.33 34.52 -1.84
N GLN A 253 56.83 33.38 -2.36
CA GLN A 253 55.99 32.44 -3.13
C GLN A 253 54.92 31.75 -2.27
N ASP A 254 55.25 31.42 -1.02
CA ASP A 254 54.35 30.72 -0.11
C ASP A 254 53.40 31.68 0.60
N MET A 255 53.83 32.93 0.79
CA MET A 255 52.97 34.06 1.16
C MET A 255 51.89 34.30 0.09
N GLN A 256 52.25 34.32 -1.19
CA GLN A 256 51.28 34.43 -2.29
C GLN A 256 50.34 33.21 -2.35
N HIS A 257 50.85 32.00 -2.07
CA HIS A 257 50.04 30.79 -1.94
C HIS A 257 49.03 30.89 -0.77
N PHE A 258 49.47 31.42 0.38
CA PHE A 258 48.67 31.59 1.59
C PHE A 258 47.54 32.61 1.45
N LEU A 259 47.76 33.71 0.70
CA LEU A 259 46.75 34.74 0.46
C LEU A 259 45.57 34.28 -0.43
N LEU A 260 45.72 33.19 -1.18
CA LEU A 260 44.69 32.65 -2.08
C LEU A 260 43.56 31.86 -1.37
N LEU A 261 43.43 31.92 -0.02
CA LEU A 261 42.82 30.82 0.76
C LEU A 261 41.87 31.12 1.97
N TYR A 262 41.63 32.34 2.46
CA TYR A 262 40.84 32.65 3.71
C TYR A 262 39.28 32.50 3.59
N LEU A 263 38.36 32.65 4.58
CA LEU A 263 38.20 33.25 5.95
C LEU A 263 37.23 32.36 6.82
N GLU A 264 36.86 32.55 8.11
CA GLU A 264 37.37 33.14 9.40
C GLU A 264 36.25 32.99 10.50
N ALA A 265 36.51 33.16 11.81
CA ALA A 265 35.50 33.52 12.87
C ALA A 265 36.15 34.09 14.17
N VAL A 266 35.31 34.38 15.19
CA VAL A 266 35.57 35.36 16.28
C VAL A 266 36.48 34.89 17.42
N VAL A 267 37.45 35.74 17.77
CA VAL A 267 38.46 35.57 18.84
C VAL A 267 37.91 35.89 20.25
N ASP A 268 38.40 35.19 21.28
CA ASP A 268 38.12 35.34 22.73
C ASP A 268 36.67 35.17 23.20
N GLN A 269 35.71 34.84 22.32
CA GLN A 269 34.26 34.92 22.59
C GLN A 269 33.80 36.32 23.07
N ASP A 270 34.62 37.33 22.85
CA ASP A 270 34.40 38.68 23.37
C ASP A 270 33.28 39.36 22.59
N VAL A 271 32.09 39.43 23.17
CA VAL A 271 30.94 40.18 22.59
C VAL A 271 31.31 41.64 22.28
N GLY A 272 32.30 42.19 22.99
CA GLY A 272 32.90 43.49 22.72
C GLY A 272 33.56 43.60 21.34
N ARG A 273 33.92 42.50 20.67
CA ARG A 273 34.42 42.48 19.28
C ARG A 273 33.31 42.34 18.23
N THR A 274 32.09 41.95 18.63
CA THR A 274 31.00 41.59 17.70
C THR A 274 30.18 42.79 17.22
N TRP A 275 29.47 42.60 16.10
CA TRP A 275 28.54 43.56 15.51
C TRP A 275 27.09 43.08 15.68
N ILE A 276 26.37 43.61 16.67
CA ILE A 276 24.98 43.25 16.96
C ILE A 276 24.05 44.34 16.45
N LEU A 277 23.07 43.98 15.61
CA LEU A 277 22.06 44.88 15.07
C LEU A 277 20.94 45.12 16.11
N GLN A 278 20.63 46.37 16.44
CA GLN A 278 19.53 46.70 17.37
C GLN A 278 19.00 48.11 17.11
N GLY A 279 17.68 48.32 17.26
CA GLY A 279 17.03 49.63 17.08
C GLY A 279 17.00 50.44 18.36
N ALA A 280 17.44 51.71 18.30
CA ALA A 280 17.56 52.59 19.46
C ALA A 280 16.23 52.78 20.23
N MET A 281 15.09 52.79 19.52
CA MET A 281 13.77 52.93 20.12
C MET A 281 13.16 51.61 20.62
N ALA A 282 13.52 50.47 20.01
CA ALA A 282 13.04 49.15 20.44
C ALA A 282 13.77 48.65 21.70
N ALA A 283 15.06 48.97 21.84
CA ALA A 283 15.92 48.51 22.94
C ALA A 283 15.37 48.80 24.34
N LYS A 284 14.55 49.85 24.52
CA LYS A 284 13.92 50.19 25.82
C LYS A 284 12.83 49.18 26.26
N HIS A 285 12.31 48.38 25.34
CA HIS A 285 11.30 47.35 25.59
C HIS A 285 11.92 45.96 25.85
N SER A 286 13.14 45.71 25.35
CA SER A 286 13.87 44.44 25.52
C SER A 286 14.49 44.31 26.92
N THR A 287 13.66 44.21 27.96
CA THR A 287 14.09 44.18 29.37
C THR A 287 14.19 42.78 29.98
N VAL A 288 13.53 41.78 29.40
CA VAL A 288 13.58 40.38 29.85
C VAL A 288 14.42 39.57 28.88
N VAL A 289 15.33 38.73 29.40
CA VAL A 289 16.20 37.87 28.60
C VAL A 289 15.58 36.47 28.52
N ASN A 290 15.59 35.87 27.32
CA ASN A 290 15.01 34.56 27.04
C ASN A 290 13.49 34.43 27.30
N GLU A 291 12.75 35.54 27.23
CA GLU A 291 11.28 35.53 27.24
C GLU A 291 10.76 34.77 25.99
N PRO A 292 9.83 33.80 26.15
CA PRO A 292 9.28 33.09 25.00
C PRO A 292 8.55 34.03 24.04
N ILE A 293 8.81 33.91 22.73
CA ILE A 293 8.21 34.77 21.70
C ILE A 293 6.66 34.74 21.71
N LYS A 294 6.08 33.62 22.14
CA LYS A 294 4.63 33.50 22.36
C LYS A 294 4.14 34.49 23.42
N ASP A 295 4.82 34.56 24.56
CA ASP A 295 4.36 35.35 25.71
C ASP A 295 4.52 36.85 25.44
N ILE A 296 5.55 37.25 24.68
CA ILE A 296 5.73 38.62 24.16
C ILE A 296 4.53 39.03 23.28
N LEU A 297 4.12 38.17 22.34
CA LEU A 297 3.06 38.47 21.38
C LEU A 297 1.66 38.41 22.03
N ASP A 298 1.41 37.38 22.84
CA ASP A 298 0.16 37.23 23.59
C ASP A 298 -0.02 38.36 24.62
N GLY A 299 1.06 38.81 25.27
CA GLY A 299 1.01 39.95 26.18
C GLY A 299 0.54 41.24 25.50
N ILE A 300 1.05 41.52 24.29
CA ILE A 300 0.59 42.65 23.48
C ILE A 300 -0.87 42.44 23.04
N HIS A 301 -1.19 41.27 22.47
CA HIS A 301 -2.52 40.98 21.94
C HIS A 301 -3.62 41.04 23.01
N ASN A 302 -3.39 40.45 24.18
CA ASN A 302 -4.35 40.45 25.28
C ASN A 302 -4.53 41.86 25.87
N GLY A 303 -3.47 42.67 25.91
CA GLY A 303 -3.54 44.07 26.31
C GLY A 303 -4.41 44.91 25.36
N ASP A 304 -4.22 44.74 24.04
CA ASP A 304 -5.03 45.41 23.02
C ASP A 304 -6.50 44.93 23.06
N SER A 305 -6.75 43.61 23.17
CA SER A 305 -8.11 43.06 23.30
C SER A 305 -8.85 43.60 24.52
N ALA A 306 -8.19 43.66 25.68
CA ALA A 306 -8.79 44.21 26.91
C ALA A 306 -9.16 45.71 26.78
N ALA A 307 -8.40 46.46 25.97
CA ALA A 307 -8.69 47.87 25.67
C ALA A 307 -9.81 48.07 24.62
N LEU A 308 -10.19 47.02 23.89
CA LEU A 308 -11.20 47.05 22.81
C LEU A 308 -12.55 46.44 23.18
N THR A 309 -12.63 45.60 24.21
CA THR A 309 -13.85 44.87 24.60
C THR A 309 -15.06 45.80 24.85
N THR A 310 -16.22 45.42 24.30
CA THR A 310 -17.54 45.97 24.65
C THR A 310 -18.53 44.82 24.88
N ASP A 311 -19.65 45.06 25.57
CA ASP A 311 -20.57 43.99 26.03
C ASP A 311 -21.28 43.17 24.91
N CYS A 312 -20.99 43.41 23.63
CA CYS A 312 -21.76 42.90 22.48
C CYS A 312 -20.89 42.40 21.30
N ASP A 313 -19.81 41.66 21.56
CA ASP A 313 -18.97 41.10 20.50
C ASP A 313 -19.67 39.97 19.71
N PRO A 314 -19.66 39.99 18.36
CA PRO A 314 -20.35 39.00 17.53
C PRO A 314 -19.58 37.66 17.44
N VAL A 315 -20.26 36.56 17.72
CA VAL A 315 -19.71 35.20 17.66
C VAL A 315 -19.94 34.57 16.28
N VAL A 316 -18.89 34.01 15.68
CA VAL A 316 -18.93 33.25 14.40
C VAL A 316 -18.33 31.85 14.58
N GLU A 317 -18.79 30.87 13.79
CA GLU A 317 -18.29 29.48 13.82
C GLU A 317 -16.80 29.39 13.42
N TYR A 318 -16.35 30.29 12.54
CA TYR A 318 -15.00 30.33 12.00
C TYR A 318 -14.64 31.77 11.60
N PHE A 319 -13.41 32.20 11.89
CA PHE A 319 -12.89 33.53 11.58
C PHE A 319 -11.88 33.45 10.43
N GLY A 320 -12.26 33.89 9.22
CA GLY A 320 -11.39 33.95 8.06
C GLY A 320 -12.13 33.86 6.72
N GLY A 321 -11.37 33.69 5.63
CA GLY A 321 -11.90 33.54 4.27
C GLY A 321 -12.29 34.85 3.60
N LYS A 322 -12.98 34.75 2.45
CA LYS A 322 -13.54 35.91 1.74
C LYS A 322 -14.77 36.41 2.51
N PRO A 323 -14.97 37.72 2.71
CA PRO A 323 -16.10 38.24 3.48
C PRO A 323 -17.44 37.95 2.77
N ILE A 324 -18.49 37.70 3.55
CA ILE A 324 -19.86 37.54 3.04
C ILE A 324 -20.34 38.89 2.49
N THR A 325 -20.71 38.88 1.21
CA THR A 325 -21.37 39.98 0.49
C THR A 325 -22.80 39.55 0.13
N SER A 326 -23.73 40.50 -0.08
CA SER A 326 -25.09 40.16 -0.51
C SER A 326 -25.09 39.30 -1.79
N LEU A 327 -25.98 38.31 -1.82
CA LEU A 327 -26.23 37.44 -2.97
C LEU A 327 -27.29 38.01 -3.94
N ASP A 328 -27.89 39.16 -3.63
CA ASP A 328 -29.01 39.76 -4.38
C ASP A 328 -28.70 39.99 -5.87
N ASP A 329 -27.45 40.21 -6.24
CA ASP A 329 -27.02 40.41 -7.63
C ASP A 329 -26.60 39.12 -8.34
N ILE A 330 -26.39 38.02 -7.60
CA ILE A 330 -25.98 36.72 -8.13
C ILE A 330 -27.21 35.82 -8.44
N GLU A 331 -28.32 35.98 -7.70
CA GLU A 331 -29.59 35.29 -8.04
C GLU A 331 -30.24 35.83 -9.36
N LYS A 332 -29.71 36.92 -9.96
CA LYS A 332 -30.24 37.58 -11.17
C LYS A 332 -29.58 37.15 -12.50
N ILE A 333 -28.77 36.10 -12.50
CA ILE A 333 -28.06 35.63 -13.72
C ILE A 333 -29.03 34.93 -14.67
N ASP A 334 -29.21 35.45 -15.89
CA ASP A 334 -30.24 35.01 -16.86
C ASP A 334 -30.27 33.50 -17.14
N GLU A 335 -29.11 32.84 -17.17
CA GLU A 335 -28.96 31.40 -17.46
C GLU A 335 -29.15 30.48 -16.25
N LEU A 336 -29.47 31.03 -15.07
CA LEU A 336 -29.63 30.32 -13.80
C LEU A 336 -31.10 30.32 -13.34
N THR A 337 -31.72 29.15 -13.31
CA THR A 337 -33.02 28.96 -12.65
C THR A 337 -32.83 28.46 -11.22
N VAL A 338 -33.36 29.20 -10.23
CA VAL A 338 -33.38 28.79 -8.81
C VAL A 338 -34.82 28.44 -8.41
N SER A 339 -35.06 27.23 -7.89
CA SER A 339 -36.35 26.86 -7.28
C SER A 339 -36.17 26.43 -5.81
N LYS A 340 -37.10 26.82 -4.95
CA LYS A 340 -37.07 26.61 -3.49
C LYS A 340 -38.38 25.91 -3.09
N GLU A 341 -38.36 24.58 -2.90
CA GLU A 341 -39.53 23.73 -2.61
C GLU A 341 -39.24 22.76 -1.46
N GLY A 342 -40.12 22.65 -0.46
CA GLY A 342 -40.09 21.57 0.54
C GLY A 342 -38.77 21.40 1.33
N GLY A 343 -38.07 22.49 1.65
CA GLY A 343 -36.75 22.43 2.31
C GLY A 343 -35.57 22.09 1.38
N LYS A 344 -35.82 22.05 0.06
CA LYS A 344 -34.85 21.81 -0.99
C LYS A 344 -34.71 23.05 -1.89
N THR A 345 -33.46 23.46 -2.14
CA THR A 345 -33.12 24.46 -3.15
C THR A 345 -32.51 23.75 -4.36
N THR A 346 -32.98 24.05 -5.56
CA THR A 346 -32.46 23.50 -6.81
C THR A 346 -31.97 24.62 -7.71
N PHE A 347 -30.68 24.58 -8.06
CA PHE A 347 -30.04 25.46 -9.02
C PHE A 347 -29.90 24.70 -10.35
N ARG A 348 -30.33 25.30 -11.46
CA ARG A 348 -30.26 24.70 -12.79
C ARG A 348 -29.65 25.69 -13.78
N LEU A 349 -28.57 25.28 -14.41
CA LEU A 349 -27.95 26.02 -15.52
C LEU A 349 -28.56 25.56 -16.85
N SER A 350 -28.74 26.49 -17.78
CA SER A 350 -29.31 26.19 -19.10
C SER A 350 -28.51 25.14 -19.88
N ALA A 351 -29.23 24.39 -20.72
CA ALA A 351 -28.70 23.25 -21.44
C ALA A 351 -28.22 23.55 -22.86
N SER A 352 -28.33 24.80 -23.34
CA SER A 352 -27.84 25.21 -24.66
C SER A 352 -26.71 26.23 -24.53
N ALA A 353 -25.61 26.00 -25.27
CA ALA A 353 -24.53 26.97 -25.42
C ALA A 353 -24.92 28.19 -26.30
N SER A 354 -26.14 28.23 -26.82
CA SER A 354 -26.65 29.28 -27.70
C SER A 354 -27.44 30.39 -27.01
N GLN A 355 -27.56 30.38 -25.68
CA GLN A 355 -28.42 31.33 -24.95
C GLN A 355 -27.65 32.41 -24.16
N GLY A 356 -26.49 32.08 -23.59
CA GLY A 356 -25.69 33.05 -22.85
C GLY A 356 -24.36 32.50 -22.32
N ALA A 357 -23.58 33.37 -21.69
CA ALA A 357 -22.37 32.96 -20.96
C ALA A 357 -22.74 32.32 -19.62
N LEU A 358 -22.02 31.27 -19.24
CA LEU A 358 -22.15 30.65 -17.92
C LEU A 358 -21.68 31.63 -16.81
N PRO A 359 -22.19 31.50 -15.57
CA PRO A 359 -21.75 32.33 -14.46
C PRO A 359 -20.25 32.17 -14.19
N ASP A 360 -19.62 33.21 -13.65
CA ASP A 360 -18.23 33.10 -13.16
C ASP A 360 -18.12 32.02 -12.07
N ALA A 361 -17.00 31.29 -12.07
CA ALA A 361 -16.80 30.17 -11.16
C ALA A 361 -16.74 30.62 -9.69
N ASP A 362 -16.11 31.75 -9.38
CA ASP A 362 -16.01 32.25 -7.99
C ASP A 362 -17.37 32.80 -7.52
N GLN A 363 -18.13 33.48 -8.38
CA GLN A 363 -19.52 33.90 -8.07
C GLN A 363 -20.45 32.69 -7.85
N TRP A 364 -20.36 31.68 -8.71
CA TRP A 364 -21.13 30.45 -8.61
C TRP A 364 -20.83 29.68 -7.32
N LEU A 365 -19.56 29.51 -6.96
CA LEU A 365 -19.16 28.84 -5.71
C LEU A 365 -19.64 29.60 -4.46
N ARG A 366 -19.64 30.94 -4.48
CA ARG A 366 -20.23 31.75 -3.39
C ARG A 366 -21.75 31.53 -3.24
N LEU A 367 -22.48 31.41 -4.35
CA LEU A 367 -23.91 31.08 -4.30
C LEU A 367 -24.15 29.69 -3.68
N LEU A 368 -23.27 28.71 -3.95
CA LEU A 368 -23.33 27.39 -3.34
C LEU A 368 -22.87 27.37 -1.87
N ALA A 369 -22.01 28.31 -1.45
CA ALA A 369 -21.57 28.50 -0.08
C ALA A 369 -22.71 28.95 0.86
N GLY A 370 -23.50 29.92 0.39
CA GLY A 370 -24.59 30.56 1.16
C GLY A 370 -24.10 31.65 2.12
N GLU A 371 -25.01 32.14 2.97
CA GLU A 371 -24.81 33.35 3.79
C GLU A 371 -24.37 33.09 5.24
N THR A 372 -23.94 31.86 5.56
CA THR A 372 -23.59 31.44 6.93
C THR A 372 -22.20 30.81 6.97
N TYR A 373 -21.26 31.42 7.70
CA TYR A 373 -19.95 30.81 8.03
C TYR A 373 -20.17 29.44 8.67
N SER A 374 -19.77 28.39 7.98
CA SER A 374 -20.00 26.98 8.30
C SER A 374 -19.08 26.10 7.47
N TRP A 375 -19.04 24.79 7.72
CA TRP A 375 -18.29 23.83 6.89
C TRP A 375 -18.59 23.95 5.38
N ARG A 376 -19.85 24.21 5.00
CA ARG A 376 -20.25 24.39 3.58
C ARG A 376 -19.64 25.66 3.01
N TYR A 377 -19.62 26.74 3.79
CA TYR A 377 -19.02 28.00 3.37
C TYR A 377 -17.52 27.81 3.12
N ALA A 378 -16.81 27.25 4.09
CA ALA A 378 -15.38 26.91 3.95
C ALA A 378 -15.12 25.99 2.75
N LEU A 379 -15.97 24.98 2.51
CA LEU A 379 -15.82 24.02 1.41
C LEU A 379 -15.77 24.70 0.03
N PHE A 380 -16.57 25.74 -0.19
CA PHE A 380 -16.62 26.44 -1.47
C PHE A 380 -15.78 27.73 -1.54
N THR A 381 -15.46 28.37 -0.41
CA THR A 381 -14.77 29.68 -0.41
C THR A 381 -13.31 29.64 0.06
N SER A 382 -12.85 28.60 0.77
CA SER A 382 -11.43 28.47 1.10
C SER A 382 -10.60 28.32 -0.19
N ASP A 383 -9.54 29.11 -0.34
CA ASP A 383 -8.67 29.02 -1.52
C ASP A 383 -7.81 27.73 -1.50
N VAL A 384 -7.51 27.20 -0.31
CA VAL A 384 -6.67 26.01 -0.10
C VAL A 384 -7.31 24.99 0.83
N PHE A 385 -7.12 23.70 0.53
CA PHE A 385 -7.35 22.57 1.43
C PHE A 385 -5.99 21.99 1.88
N VAL A 386 -5.96 21.36 3.05
CA VAL A 386 -4.74 20.73 3.58
C VAL A 386 -4.70 19.24 3.23
N GLN A 387 -3.61 18.79 2.63
CA GLN A 387 -3.27 17.37 2.46
C GLN A 387 -1.97 17.06 3.20
N GLY A 388 -2.06 16.38 4.34
CA GLY A 388 -0.93 16.22 5.26
C GLY A 388 -0.47 17.58 5.79
N ASN A 389 0.74 18.00 5.40
CA ASN A 389 1.29 19.34 5.71
C ASN A 389 1.34 20.28 4.49
N LYS A 390 0.70 19.91 3.37
CA LYS A 390 0.70 20.68 2.12
C LYS A 390 -0.57 21.48 1.93
N PHE A 391 -0.45 22.68 1.39
CA PHE A 391 -1.58 23.46 0.87
C PHE A 391 -1.82 23.08 -0.60
N GLN A 392 -3.04 22.66 -0.90
CA GLN A 392 -3.50 22.35 -2.26
C GLN A 392 -4.66 23.27 -2.63
N ASN A 393 -4.72 23.69 -3.89
CA ASN A 393 -5.83 24.52 -4.39
C ASN A 393 -7.17 23.79 -4.21
N ASN A 394 -8.20 24.51 -3.76
CA ASN A 394 -9.50 23.92 -3.47
C ASN A 394 -10.08 23.15 -4.68
N PRO A 395 -10.26 21.82 -4.58
CA PRO A 395 -10.74 20.99 -5.69
C PRO A 395 -12.19 21.28 -6.08
N MET A 396 -13.00 21.89 -5.19
CA MET A 396 -14.38 22.26 -5.50
C MET A 396 -14.46 23.23 -6.69
N ARG A 397 -13.46 24.11 -6.87
CA ARG A 397 -13.41 25.03 -8.02
C ARG A 397 -13.39 24.31 -9.37
N ARG A 398 -12.91 23.06 -9.40
CA ARG A 398 -12.91 22.19 -10.59
C ARG A 398 -14.12 21.26 -10.64
N ILE A 399 -14.51 20.69 -9.49
CA ILE A 399 -15.62 19.71 -9.41
C ILE A 399 -16.99 20.38 -9.61
N PHE A 400 -17.15 21.62 -9.15
CA PHE A 400 -18.37 22.42 -9.26
C PHE A 400 -18.25 23.54 -10.31
N ALA A 401 -17.26 23.48 -11.21
CA ALA A 401 -17.17 24.43 -12.32
C ALA A 401 -18.51 24.46 -13.09
N PRO A 402 -19.10 25.64 -13.34
CA PRO A 402 -20.43 25.73 -13.94
C PRO A 402 -20.40 25.15 -15.35
N ALA A 403 -21.40 24.32 -15.68
CA ALA A 403 -21.50 23.62 -16.95
C ALA A 403 -22.94 23.59 -17.47
N HIS A 404 -23.10 23.61 -18.80
CA HIS A 404 -24.43 23.60 -19.41
C HIS A 404 -25.22 22.34 -19.05
N GLY A 405 -26.46 22.52 -18.60
CA GLY A 405 -27.36 21.44 -18.18
C GLY A 405 -27.01 20.82 -16.82
N MET A 406 -26.06 21.39 -16.07
CA MET A 406 -25.79 21.03 -14.68
C MET A 406 -26.98 21.40 -13.78
N VAL A 407 -27.31 20.51 -12.84
CA VAL A 407 -28.33 20.75 -11.81
C VAL A 407 -27.73 20.45 -10.45
N VAL A 408 -27.74 21.42 -9.54
CA VAL A 408 -27.30 21.25 -8.15
C VAL A 408 -28.53 21.30 -7.24
N GLU A 409 -28.72 20.23 -6.48
CA GLU A 409 -29.81 20.09 -5.52
C GLU A 409 -29.26 20.12 -4.10
N MET A 410 -29.73 21.06 -3.27
CA MET A 410 -29.41 21.15 -1.85
C MET A 410 -30.63 20.85 -1.01
N THR A 411 -30.56 19.86 -0.13
CA THR A 411 -31.61 19.56 0.86
C THR A 411 -31.14 19.98 2.26
N ASN A 412 -32.05 20.50 3.07
CA ASN A 412 -31.79 21.01 4.43
C ASN A 412 -30.75 22.13 4.48
N ALA A 413 -30.71 23.00 3.46
CA ALA A 413 -29.66 24.00 3.26
C ALA A 413 -29.47 25.05 4.37
N ARG A 414 -30.35 25.08 5.39
CA ARG A 414 -30.29 25.94 6.59
C ARG A 414 -29.77 25.24 7.85
N ASP A 415 -29.62 23.91 7.82
CA ASP A 415 -29.08 23.11 8.92
C ASP A 415 -27.76 22.47 8.45
N PRO A 416 -26.59 23.01 8.84
CA PRO A 416 -25.30 22.49 8.41
C PRO A 416 -25.12 21.00 8.73
N ALA A 417 -25.64 20.49 9.84
CA ALA A 417 -25.47 19.09 10.23
C ALA A 417 -26.27 18.12 9.33
N ARG A 418 -27.36 18.59 8.72
CA ARG A 418 -28.24 17.79 7.84
C ARG A 418 -28.18 18.18 6.37
N ALA A 419 -27.34 19.16 6.01
CA ALA A 419 -27.20 19.65 4.65
C ALA A 419 -26.59 18.58 3.73
N VAL A 420 -27.26 18.31 2.60
CA VAL A 420 -26.78 17.41 1.55
C VAL A 420 -26.84 18.11 0.21
N ILE A 421 -25.73 18.07 -0.54
CA ILE A 421 -25.58 18.67 -1.86
C ILE A 421 -25.46 17.54 -2.89
N THR A 422 -26.22 17.59 -3.97
CA THR A 422 -26.19 16.58 -5.04
C THR A 422 -26.08 17.26 -6.40
N VAL A 423 -25.03 16.93 -7.16
CA VAL A 423 -24.87 17.37 -8.54
C VAL A 423 -25.46 16.31 -9.47
N LYS A 424 -26.17 16.77 -10.50
CA LYS A 424 -26.67 15.95 -11.59
C LYS A 424 -26.33 16.57 -12.94
N GLU A 425 -25.99 15.72 -13.90
CA GLU A 425 -25.62 16.10 -15.27
C GLU A 425 -26.41 15.28 -16.29
N LYS A 426 -26.55 15.80 -17.52
CA LYS A 426 -27.23 15.12 -18.62
C LYS A 426 -26.39 13.98 -19.19
N ARG A 427 -27.02 12.81 -19.37
CA ARG A 427 -26.39 11.67 -20.05
C ARG A 427 -26.32 11.90 -21.56
N HIS A 428 -25.14 11.74 -22.17
CA HIS A 428 -24.89 11.97 -23.60
C HIS A 428 -25.76 11.14 -24.57
N SER A 429 -26.36 10.02 -24.13
CA SER A 429 -27.07 9.06 -24.99
C SER A 429 -28.54 8.84 -24.58
N GLY A 430 -29.18 9.85 -24.02
CA GLY A 430 -30.59 9.83 -23.63
C GLY A 430 -30.84 10.80 -22.48
N GLY A 431 -31.74 11.77 -22.67
CA GLY A 431 -31.81 13.03 -21.91
C GLY A 431 -32.22 12.98 -20.43
N CYS A 432 -31.95 11.89 -19.70
CA CYS A 432 -32.11 11.83 -18.25
C CYS A 432 -30.88 12.44 -17.53
N ASN A 433 -31.15 13.06 -16.38
CA ASN A 433 -30.10 13.57 -15.49
C ASN A 433 -29.64 12.45 -14.54
N VAL A 434 -28.33 12.19 -14.50
CA VAL A 434 -27.69 11.20 -13.62
C VAL A 434 -26.95 11.90 -12.47
N LYS A 435 -26.92 11.30 -11.28
CA LYS A 435 -26.14 11.83 -10.14
C LYS A 435 -24.64 11.62 -10.42
N THR A 436 -23.85 12.69 -10.30
CA THR A 436 -22.39 12.67 -10.51
C THR A 436 -21.60 13.01 -9.26
N VAL A 437 -22.15 13.81 -8.34
CA VAL A 437 -21.55 14.12 -7.03
C VAL A 437 -22.62 14.09 -5.94
N ASN A 438 -22.28 13.58 -4.75
CA ASN A 438 -23.06 13.77 -3.53
C ASN A 438 -22.14 14.18 -2.37
N ILE A 439 -22.51 15.22 -1.62
CA ILE A 439 -21.77 15.73 -0.47
C ILE A 439 -22.67 15.74 0.76
N ARG A 440 -22.18 15.27 1.90
CA ARG A 440 -22.85 15.33 3.19
C ARG A 440 -21.83 15.40 4.33
N MET A 441 -22.25 15.94 5.47
CA MET A 441 -21.53 15.80 6.73
C MET A 441 -21.80 14.41 7.34
N LEU A 442 -20.79 13.81 7.96
CA LEU A 442 -20.86 12.62 8.81
C LEU A 442 -20.66 13.03 10.27
N GLU A 443 -20.47 12.06 11.17
CA GLU A 443 -20.14 12.33 12.57
C GLU A 443 -18.72 12.95 12.70
N GLU A 444 -18.44 13.63 13.82
CA GLU A 444 -17.15 14.27 14.15
C GLU A 444 -16.56 15.28 13.14
N ASN A 445 -17.41 16.08 12.46
CA ASN A 445 -16.99 17.07 11.46
C ASN A 445 -16.31 16.46 10.21
N GLU A 446 -16.58 15.19 9.86
CA GLU A 446 -16.10 14.60 8.60
C GLU A 446 -17.08 14.83 7.43
N ILE A 447 -16.67 15.65 6.46
CA ILE A 447 -17.34 15.86 5.17
C ILE A 447 -17.02 14.68 4.24
N LEU A 448 -18.05 14.00 3.73
CA LEU A 448 -17.92 12.97 2.70
C LEU A 448 -18.37 13.51 1.34
N ILE A 449 -17.54 13.29 0.32
CA ILE A 449 -17.79 13.64 -1.10
C ILE A 449 -17.74 12.34 -1.92
N ASP A 450 -18.91 11.83 -2.29
CA ASP A 450 -19.10 10.70 -3.19
C ASP A 450 -19.03 11.17 -4.66
N LEU A 451 -17.95 10.85 -5.39
CA LEU A 451 -17.84 11.08 -6.84
C LEU A 451 -18.34 9.84 -7.61
N ILE A 452 -19.46 9.97 -8.33
CA ILE A 452 -20.24 8.84 -8.84
C ILE A 452 -20.09 8.70 -10.36
N LYS A 453 -19.56 7.55 -10.80
CA LYS A 453 -19.50 7.17 -12.22
C LYS A 453 -20.62 6.18 -12.55
N GLU A 454 -21.65 6.65 -13.26
CA GLU A 454 -22.81 5.84 -13.66
C GLU A 454 -22.45 4.66 -14.57
N ARG A 455 -21.59 4.89 -15.58
CA ARG A 455 -21.25 3.92 -16.62
C ARG A 455 -19.97 3.16 -16.27
N THR A 456 -20.14 1.98 -15.66
CA THR A 456 -19.05 0.99 -15.46
C THR A 456 -19.20 -0.19 -16.43
N MET A 457 -18.19 -1.06 -16.50
CA MET A 457 -18.25 -2.31 -17.28
C MET A 457 -19.40 -3.25 -16.87
N LEU A 458 -19.93 -3.09 -15.65
CA LEU A 458 -21.02 -3.91 -15.11
C LEU A 458 -22.41 -3.24 -15.22
N GLY A 459 -22.49 -2.05 -15.83
CA GLY A 459 -23.75 -1.29 -15.94
C GLY A 459 -24.33 -0.78 -14.62
N LYS A 460 -23.57 -0.87 -13.52
CA LYS A 460 -23.93 -0.32 -12.19
C LYS A 460 -23.09 0.91 -11.89
N PRO A 461 -23.64 1.97 -11.26
CA PRO A 461 -22.83 3.09 -10.79
C PRO A 461 -21.78 2.66 -9.76
N ALA A 462 -20.61 3.28 -9.79
CA ALA A 462 -19.58 3.17 -8.75
C ALA A 462 -19.28 4.55 -8.14
N SER A 463 -19.05 4.60 -6.83
CA SER A 463 -18.62 5.82 -6.12
C SER A 463 -17.13 5.76 -5.79
N LEU A 464 -16.44 6.90 -5.89
CA LEU A 464 -15.16 7.17 -5.25
C LEU A 464 -15.43 8.10 -4.05
N PRO A 465 -15.41 7.58 -2.81
CA PRO A 465 -15.60 8.40 -1.62
C PRO A 465 -14.31 9.14 -1.27
N LEU A 466 -14.37 10.47 -1.26
CA LEU A 466 -13.34 11.37 -0.72
C LEU A 466 -13.81 11.87 0.65
N ARG A 467 -12.94 11.86 1.66
CA ARG A 467 -13.27 12.27 3.03
C ARG A 467 -12.42 13.46 3.44
N PHE A 468 -13.02 14.45 4.10
CA PHE A 468 -12.33 15.64 4.60
C PHE A 468 -12.81 15.96 6.01
N ARG A 469 -11.93 16.32 6.94
CA ARG A 469 -12.29 16.81 8.27
C ARG A 469 -12.32 18.34 8.28
N TYR A 470 -13.35 18.90 8.91
CA TYR A 470 -13.55 20.33 9.08
C TYR A 470 -13.03 20.79 10.46
N HIS A 471 -12.25 21.88 10.43
CA HIS A 471 -11.45 22.44 11.52
C HIS A 471 -11.74 23.94 11.68
N PRO A 472 -12.89 24.32 12.29
CA PRO A 472 -13.33 25.71 12.46
C PRO A 472 -12.32 26.57 13.24
N GLU A 473 -11.52 25.95 14.12
CA GLU A 473 -10.49 26.61 14.93
C GLU A 473 -9.29 27.13 14.11
N THR A 474 -9.19 26.79 12.81
CA THR A 474 -8.09 27.23 11.94
C THR A 474 -8.54 28.18 10.83
N SER A 475 -8.14 29.45 10.96
CA SER A 475 -8.58 30.61 10.15
C SER A 475 -8.21 30.56 8.67
N SER A 476 -7.11 29.92 8.29
CA SER A 476 -6.58 29.95 6.91
C SER A 476 -6.63 28.62 6.15
N ALA A 477 -7.09 27.54 6.81
CA ALA A 477 -6.86 26.16 6.40
C ALA A 477 -7.89 25.15 7.00
N SER A 478 -9.18 25.52 7.02
CA SER A 478 -10.24 24.87 7.80
C SER A 478 -10.70 23.50 7.29
N ILE A 479 -10.22 23.03 6.14
CA ILE A 479 -10.62 21.74 5.55
C ILE A 479 -9.38 20.94 5.20
N ARG A 480 -9.34 19.69 5.69
CA ARG A 480 -8.20 18.79 5.60
C ARG A 480 -8.65 17.43 5.10
N GLU A 481 -7.95 16.80 4.17
CA GLU A 481 -8.34 15.47 3.68
C GLU A 481 -8.08 14.39 4.75
N THR A 482 -9.00 13.43 4.92
CA THR A 482 -8.78 12.26 5.79
C THR A 482 -7.97 11.23 5.00
N VAL A 483 -6.67 11.16 5.30
CA VAL A 483 -5.71 10.33 4.55
C VAL A 483 -5.36 9.07 5.36
N TYR A 484 -5.35 7.89 4.71
CA TYR A 484 -4.67 6.71 5.27
C TYR A 484 -3.18 7.01 5.43
N ALA A 485 -2.57 6.61 6.54
CA ALA A 485 -1.13 6.77 6.66
C ALA A 485 -0.45 5.86 5.61
N PRO A 486 0.40 6.42 4.73
CA PRO A 486 1.01 5.65 3.66
C PRO A 486 2.07 4.68 4.22
N MET A 487 2.51 3.68 3.45
CA MET A 487 3.47 2.67 3.91
C MET A 487 4.80 3.29 4.36
N ASP A 488 5.27 4.33 3.66
CA ASP A 488 6.45 5.11 4.04
C ASP A 488 6.27 5.86 5.37
N PHE A 489 5.04 6.14 5.83
CA PHE A 489 4.80 6.72 7.16
C PHE A 489 5.27 5.80 8.30
N ALA A 490 5.49 4.51 8.03
CA ALA A 490 6.18 3.61 8.92
C ALA A 490 7.55 4.13 9.36
N ILE A 491 8.30 4.82 8.48
CA ILE A 491 9.58 5.42 8.88
C ILE A 491 9.35 6.51 9.93
N VAL A 492 8.28 7.32 9.82
CA VAL A 492 7.96 8.37 10.81
C VAL A 492 7.67 7.78 12.18
N LEU A 493 6.89 6.71 12.22
CA LEU A 493 6.54 5.97 13.44
C LEU A 493 7.75 5.26 14.06
N GLY A 494 8.63 4.70 13.21
CA GLY A 494 9.79 3.94 13.65
C GLY A 494 11.09 4.72 13.82
N TRP A 495 11.21 5.93 13.28
CA TRP A 495 12.50 6.63 13.14
C TRP A 495 13.23 6.76 14.46
N LYS A 496 12.53 7.21 15.51
CA LYS A 496 13.11 7.36 16.85
C LYS A 496 13.66 6.06 17.42
N ALA A 497 13.06 4.91 17.11
CA ALA A 497 13.55 3.61 17.56
C ALA A 497 14.71 3.12 16.68
N ILE A 498 14.57 3.23 15.36
CA ILE A 498 15.56 2.82 14.36
C ILE A 498 16.86 3.63 14.52
N ILE A 499 16.78 4.96 14.56
CA ILE A 499 17.94 5.82 14.70
C ILE A 499 18.57 5.69 16.09
N LYS A 500 17.78 5.47 17.17
CA LYS A 500 18.32 5.22 18.51
C LYS A 500 19.23 3.98 18.55
N ALA A 501 18.99 3.01 17.66
CA ALA A 501 19.78 1.78 17.58
C ALA A 501 21.21 1.99 17.04
N ILE A 502 21.51 3.13 16.39
CA ILE A 502 22.87 3.44 15.89
C ILE A 502 23.71 4.31 16.84
N PHE A 503 23.14 4.84 17.93
CA PHE A 503 23.87 5.59 18.98
C PHE A 503 24.56 4.79 20.11
N PRO A 504 24.41 3.45 20.31
CA PRO A 504 25.15 2.75 21.37
C PRO A 504 26.66 2.92 21.23
N LYS A 505 27.38 3.12 22.35
CA LYS A 505 28.85 3.30 22.34
C LYS A 505 29.66 2.15 21.71
N ALA A 506 29.06 0.97 21.56
CA ALA A 506 29.68 -0.18 20.87
C ALA A 506 29.58 -0.07 19.33
N ILE A 507 28.83 0.90 18.81
CA ILE A 507 28.67 1.20 17.39
C ILE A 507 29.17 2.63 17.19
N ASP A 508 30.47 2.83 17.42
CA ASP A 508 31.09 4.14 17.27
C ASP A 508 31.24 4.52 15.79
N GLY A 509 30.95 5.76 15.45
CA GLY A 509 30.82 6.19 14.07
C GLY A 509 30.47 7.67 13.91
N ASP A 510 31.10 8.31 12.93
CA ASP A 510 30.85 9.71 12.60
C ASP A 510 29.48 9.89 11.96
N LEU A 511 28.50 10.33 12.75
CA LEU A 511 27.12 10.61 12.33
C LEU A 511 27.02 11.63 11.19
N LEU A 512 28.01 12.51 10.99
CA LEU A 512 28.05 13.46 9.88
C LEU A 512 28.50 12.81 8.56
N LYS A 513 29.12 11.62 8.63
CA LYS A 513 29.51 10.80 7.47
C LYS A 513 28.54 9.66 7.18
N LEU A 514 27.50 9.50 8.01
CA LEU A 514 26.42 8.54 7.85
C LEU A 514 25.75 8.69 6.48
N VAL A 515 25.51 7.56 5.81
CA VAL A 515 24.74 7.46 4.58
C VAL A 515 23.64 6.42 4.77
N HIS A 516 22.40 6.75 4.45
CA HIS A 516 21.33 5.77 4.34
C HIS A 516 21.54 5.02 3.02
N LEU A 517 21.85 3.73 3.05
CA LEU A 517 22.14 2.91 1.86
C LEU A 517 20.88 2.35 1.21
N SER A 518 19.99 1.81 2.04
CA SER A 518 18.74 1.22 1.58
C SER A 518 17.68 1.28 2.65
N ASN A 519 16.43 1.43 2.26
CA ASN A 519 15.29 1.29 3.15
C ASN A 519 14.30 0.28 2.57
N SER A 520 13.65 -0.50 3.43
CA SER A 520 12.63 -1.45 3.01
C SER A 520 11.50 -1.56 4.01
N PHE A 521 10.30 -1.77 3.48
CA PHE A 521 9.04 -1.86 4.21
C PHE A 521 8.41 -3.21 3.88
N ARG A 522 8.08 -4.01 4.89
CA ARG A 522 7.42 -5.31 4.73
C ARG A 522 6.19 -5.39 5.63
N MET A 523 5.02 -5.59 5.03
CA MET A 523 3.81 -5.91 5.79
C MET A 523 3.74 -7.41 6.07
N PRO A 524 3.56 -7.86 7.33
CA PRO A 524 3.25 -9.25 7.64
C PRO A 524 1.95 -9.71 6.94
N PRO A 525 1.82 -11.00 6.61
CA PRO A 525 0.63 -11.53 5.95
C PRO A 525 -0.64 -11.29 6.79
N GLY A 526 -1.63 -10.60 6.21
CA GLY A 526 -2.90 -10.28 6.87
C GLY A 526 -2.95 -8.97 7.65
N ALA A 527 -1.86 -8.19 7.70
CA ALA A 527 -1.88 -6.85 8.28
C ALA A 527 -2.63 -5.82 7.40
N GLU A 528 -3.35 -4.89 8.04
CA GLU A 528 -3.93 -3.72 7.38
C GLU A 528 -3.00 -2.49 7.48
N LEU A 529 -3.20 -1.49 6.62
CA LEU A 529 -2.46 -0.22 6.70
C LEU A 529 -2.97 0.65 7.86
N PHE A 530 -2.06 1.47 8.40
CA PHE A 530 -2.35 2.43 9.46
C PHE A 530 -3.53 3.36 9.12
N LYS A 531 -4.43 3.50 10.08
CA LYS A 531 -5.55 4.45 10.06
C LYS A 531 -5.20 5.64 10.94
N LYS A 532 -5.93 6.73 10.75
CA LYS A 532 -5.89 7.83 11.71
C LYS A 532 -6.40 7.31 13.05
N ASP A 533 -5.76 7.74 14.13
CA ASP A 533 -6.10 7.43 15.53
C ASP A 533 -5.73 5.99 16.00
N ASP A 534 -5.00 5.20 15.20
CA ASP A 534 -4.35 3.94 15.64
C ASP A 534 -3.27 4.22 16.71
N VAL A 535 -3.26 3.45 17.80
CA VAL A 535 -2.23 3.52 18.86
C VAL A 535 -1.15 2.46 18.61
N VAL A 536 0.05 2.89 18.22
CA VAL A 536 1.14 2.01 17.80
C VAL A 536 2.34 2.01 18.73
N GLU A 537 2.94 0.84 18.93
CA GLU A 537 4.24 0.63 19.59
C GLU A 537 5.28 0.22 18.54
N THR A 538 6.45 0.87 18.54
CA THR A 538 7.58 0.47 17.67
C THR A 538 8.76 -0.04 18.48
N ARG A 539 9.29 -1.20 18.10
CA ARG A 539 10.51 -1.82 18.65
C ARG A 539 11.55 -1.95 17.55
N ALA A 540 12.79 -1.56 17.81
CA ALA A 540 13.89 -1.70 16.87
C ALA A 540 14.93 -2.71 17.36
N GLN A 541 15.41 -3.55 16.46
CA GLN A 541 16.48 -4.52 16.69
C GLN A 541 17.59 -4.31 15.66
N ILE A 542 18.84 -4.36 16.11
CA ILE A 542 20.00 -4.31 15.22
C ILE A 542 20.20 -5.72 14.68
N ASN A 543 20.10 -5.85 13.35
CA ASN A 543 20.34 -7.10 12.65
C ASN A 543 21.84 -7.30 12.42
N ALA A 544 22.53 -6.27 11.94
CA ALA A 544 23.95 -6.38 11.58
C ALA A 544 24.73 -5.11 11.91
N VAL A 545 26.00 -5.28 12.28
CA VAL A 545 27.03 -4.26 12.38
C VAL A 545 28.26 -4.85 11.68
N LEU A 546 28.64 -4.32 10.53
CA LEU A 546 29.65 -4.90 9.64
C LEU A 546 30.69 -3.84 9.24
N ASN A 547 31.96 -4.08 9.53
CA ASN A 547 33.04 -3.24 9.02
C ASN A 547 33.38 -3.65 7.57
N GLN A 548 33.25 -2.73 6.62
CA GLN A 548 33.65 -2.88 5.22
C GLN A 548 34.67 -1.80 4.82
N VAL A 549 35.33 -1.98 3.67
CA VAL A 549 36.27 -0.99 3.09
C VAL A 549 35.66 0.41 2.94
N SER A 550 34.34 0.50 2.69
CA SER A 550 33.60 1.75 2.53
C SER A 550 33.14 2.39 3.86
N GLY A 551 33.21 1.66 4.98
CA GLY A 551 32.71 2.07 6.29
C GLY A 551 32.01 0.97 7.08
N LYS A 552 31.46 1.34 8.24
CA LYS A 552 30.68 0.45 9.10
C LYS A 552 29.22 0.47 8.67
N ILE A 553 28.72 -0.63 8.10
CA ILE A 553 27.30 -0.83 7.83
C ILE A 553 26.58 -1.21 9.13
N VAL A 554 25.42 -0.61 9.37
CA VAL A 554 24.51 -0.97 10.46
C VAL A 554 23.11 -1.20 9.87
N GLU A 555 22.63 -2.44 9.98
CA GLU A 555 21.26 -2.80 9.59
C GLU A 555 20.37 -2.86 10.83
N VAL A 556 19.24 -2.16 10.77
CA VAL A 556 18.25 -2.08 11.86
C VAL A 556 16.87 -2.42 11.32
N CYS A 557 16.18 -3.35 11.96
CA CYS A 557 14.78 -3.68 11.70
C CYS A 557 13.88 -3.08 12.80
N GLY A 558 12.98 -2.18 12.43
CA GLY A 558 11.92 -1.64 13.26
C GLY A 558 10.60 -2.36 13.04
N THR A 559 10.13 -3.13 14.02
CA THR A 559 8.79 -3.75 14.01
C THR A 559 7.79 -2.80 14.66
N ILE A 560 6.78 -2.39 13.90
CA ILE A 560 5.67 -1.53 14.34
C ILE A 560 4.45 -2.42 14.59
N SER A 561 3.79 -2.23 15.73
CA SER A 561 2.68 -3.05 16.19
C SER A 561 1.53 -2.22 16.76
N SER A 562 0.30 -2.73 16.65
CA SER A 562 -0.89 -2.23 17.36
C SER A 562 -1.47 -3.40 18.16
N ASP A 563 -1.87 -3.16 19.41
CA ASP A 563 -2.42 -4.18 20.33
C ASP A 563 -1.57 -5.46 20.39
N GLY A 564 -0.23 -5.30 20.36
CA GLY A 564 0.74 -6.39 20.38
C GLY A 564 0.85 -7.21 19.07
N ARG A 565 0.13 -6.84 18.00
CA ARG A 565 0.19 -7.49 16.68
C ARG A 565 1.08 -6.68 15.73
N PRO A 566 2.08 -7.28 15.05
CA PRO A 566 2.93 -6.56 14.12
C PRO A 566 2.15 -6.18 12.84
N ILE A 567 2.19 -4.90 12.49
CA ILE A 567 1.57 -4.33 11.29
C ILE A 567 2.59 -4.18 10.15
N MET A 568 3.84 -3.83 10.49
CA MET A 568 4.88 -3.58 9.50
C MET A 568 6.28 -3.69 10.11
N GLU A 569 7.21 -4.22 9.32
CA GLU A 569 8.64 -4.22 9.57
C GLU A 569 9.31 -3.21 8.62
N VAL A 570 10.19 -2.37 9.17
CA VAL A 570 10.98 -1.38 8.43
C VAL A 570 12.45 -1.72 8.62
N THR A 571 13.11 -2.21 7.58
CA THR A 571 14.54 -2.55 7.63
C THR A 571 15.34 -1.48 6.88
N SER A 572 16.11 -0.70 7.64
CA SER A 572 16.98 0.36 7.14
C SER A 572 18.44 -0.04 7.30
N GLN A 573 19.25 0.18 6.25
CA GLN A 573 20.70 0.01 6.30
C GLN A 573 21.38 1.38 6.24
N PHE A 574 22.24 1.64 7.22
CA PHE A 574 23.08 2.83 7.29
C PHE A 574 24.55 2.44 7.08
N LEU A 575 25.35 3.39 6.59
CA LEU A 575 26.79 3.28 6.43
C LEU A 575 27.46 4.48 7.08
N TYR A 576 28.15 4.26 8.20
CA TYR A 576 29.12 5.21 8.70
C TYR A 576 30.34 5.16 7.79
N ARG A 577 30.50 6.13 6.88
CA ARG A 577 31.67 6.15 5.97
C ARG A 577 32.95 6.45 6.75
N GLY A 578 33.99 5.65 6.52
CA GLY A 578 35.27 5.74 7.22
C GLY A 578 35.99 4.39 7.19
N THR A 579 36.95 4.20 8.09
CA THR A 579 37.63 2.92 8.30
C THR A 579 37.51 2.55 9.76
N TYR A 580 37.10 1.31 10.03
CA TYR A 580 36.71 0.84 11.36
C TYR A 580 37.38 -0.50 11.63
N ALA A 581 38.02 -0.63 12.80
CA ALA A 581 38.84 -1.78 13.18
C ALA A 581 38.29 -2.57 14.38
N ASP A 582 37.22 -2.07 15.01
CA ASP A 582 36.49 -2.58 16.19
C ASP A 582 35.66 -3.84 15.88
N CYS A 583 36.31 -4.84 15.30
CA CYS A 583 35.65 -6.06 14.82
C CYS A 583 35.02 -6.86 15.98
N GLU A 584 35.49 -6.69 17.21
CA GLU A 584 34.90 -7.26 18.43
C GLU A 584 33.43 -6.85 18.67
N ASN A 585 33.00 -5.70 18.15
CA ASN A 585 31.61 -5.23 18.24
C ASN A 585 30.77 -5.57 17.00
N THR A 586 31.38 -6.16 15.96
CA THR A 586 30.71 -6.46 14.70
C THR A 586 30.06 -7.85 14.70
N PHE A 587 28.82 -7.90 14.19
CA PHE A 587 28.03 -9.12 14.12
C PHE A 587 27.00 -9.07 12.99
N GLN A 588 26.43 -10.22 12.64
CA GLN A 588 25.33 -10.34 11.71
C GLN A 588 24.34 -11.42 12.18
N ARG A 589 23.10 -11.01 12.41
CA ARG A 589 21.93 -11.89 12.50
C ARG A 589 21.32 -11.98 11.11
N LYS A 590 21.15 -13.20 10.61
CA LYS A 590 20.58 -13.44 9.29
C LYS A 590 19.56 -14.55 9.36
N VAL A 591 18.32 -14.26 8.96
CA VAL A 591 17.37 -15.31 8.58
C VAL A 591 17.81 -15.81 7.22
N GLU A 592 18.14 -17.09 7.14
CA GLU A 592 18.69 -17.68 5.92
C GLU A 592 17.58 -18.03 4.94
N THR A 593 17.92 -18.05 3.65
CA THR A 593 16.97 -18.41 2.59
C THR A 593 16.41 -19.81 2.83
N LEU A 594 15.12 -20.00 2.61
CA LEU A 594 14.45 -21.28 2.82
C LEU A 594 14.90 -22.29 1.75
N MET A 595 15.68 -23.31 2.13
CA MET A 595 16.31 -24.27 1.21
C MET A 595 15.66 -25.65 1.29
N GLN A 596 15.51 -26.32 0.15
CA GLN A 596 15.11 -27.72 0.04
C GLN A 596 16.25 -28.61 -0.44
N VAL A 597 16.37 -29.80 0.13
CA VAL A 597 17.34 -30.83 -0.28
C VAL A 597 16.60 -32.14 -0.48
N HIS A 598 16.64 -32.70 -1.69
CA HIS A 598 15.98 -33.97 -2.00
C HIS A 598 16.94 -35.16 -1.79
N MET A 599 16.55 -36.10 -0.92
CA MET A 599 17.36 -37.25 -0.51
C MET A 599 17.26 -38.41 -1.50
N ALA A 600 17.73 -38.20 -2.74
CA ALA A 600 17.62 -39.18 -3.83
C ALA A 600 18.40 -40.50 -3.63
N SER A 601 19.39 -40.55 -2.73
CA SER A 601 20.25 -41.72 -2.55
C SER A 601 20.65 -41.95 -1.10
N SER A 602 20.92 -43.21 -0.75
CA SER A 602 21.46 -43.61 0.56
C SER A 602 22.79 -42.93 0.88
N ARG A 603 23.63 -42.68 -0.13
CA ARG A 603 24.86 -41.89 0.00
C ARG A 603 24.56 -40.45 0.43
N GLY A 604 23.55 -39.80 -0.15
CA GLY A 604 23.13 -38.45 0.24
C GLY A 604 22.67 -38.38 1.70
N VAL A 605 21.84 -39.35 2.11
CA VAL A 605 21.38 -39.50 3.51
C VAL A 605 22.57 -39.72 4.45
N ALA A 606 23.52 -40.59 4.10
CA ALA A 606 24.72 -40.84 4.89
C ALA A 606 25.62 -39.59 5.03
N VAL A 607 25.78 -38.80 3.96
CA VAL A 607 26.55 -37.54 3.97
C VAL A 607 25.88 -36.48 4.85
N LEU A 608 24.54 -36.43 4.90
CA LEU A 608 23.82 -35.51 5.80
C LEU A 608 23.92 -35.99 7.26
N ARG A 609 23.72 -37.29 7.52
CA ARG A 609 23.88 -37.90 8.85
C ARG A 609 25.31 -37.85 9.38
N SER A 610 26.32 -37.68 8.51
CA SER A 610 27.72 -37.49 8.93
C SER A 610 28.06 -36.03 9.29
N LYS A 611 27.09 -35.11 9.29
CA LYS A 611 27.30 -33.72 9.71
C LYS A 611 27.05 -33.60 11.19
N GLU A 612 28.08 -33.21 11.93
CA GLU A 612 28.02 -33.00 13.39
C GLU A 612 26.94 -31.99 13.80
N TRP A 613 26.55 -31.08 12.89
CA TRP A 613 25.51 -30.07 13.10
C TRP A 613 24.07 -30.52 12.80
N PHE A 614 23.86 -31.75 12.33
CA PHE A 614 22.55 -32.29 11.96
C PHE A 614 22.07 -33.32 12.98
N HIS A 615 21.03 -32.98 13.74
CA HIS A 615 20.50 -33.82 14.82
C HIS A 615 19.09 -34.29 14.49
N LEU A 616 18.89 -35.59 14.30
CA LEU A 616 17.57 -36.18 14.13
C LEU A 616 16.81 -36.20 15.46
N ASP A 617 15.55 -35.80 15.43
CA ASP A 617 14.68 -35.83 16.61
C ASP A 617 14.29 -37.28 16.96
N ASP A 618 14.22 -38.15 15.96
CA ASP A 618 14.10 -39.62 16.07
C ASP A 618 15.16 -40.30 15.16
N PRO A 619 16.13 -41.06 15.72
CA PRO A 619 17.18 -41.75 14.96
C PRO A 619 16.69 -42.70 13.86
N ASP A 620 15.53 -43.33 14.07
CA ASP A 620 14.96 -44.33 13.16
C ASP A 620 14.18 -43.68 11.99
N THR A 621 14.10 -42.35 11.95
CA THR A 621 13.47 -41.61 10.85
C THR A 621 14.12 -41.92 9.50
N GLU A 622 13.39 -42.63 8.65
CA GLU A 622 13.79 -42.86 7.25
C GLU A 622 13.75 -41.55 6.46
N LEU A 623 14.89 -41.16 5.87
CA LEU A 623 15.03 -39.94 5.06
C LEU A 623 15.10 -40.21 3.55
N LEU A 624 15.29 -41.46 3.13
CA LEU A 624 15.49 -41.81 1.72
C LEU A 624 14.24 -41.48 0.88
N GLY A 625 14.45 -40.82 -0.26
CA GLY A 625 13.38 -40.38 -1.17
C GLY A 625 12.55 -39.19 -0.67
N LYS A 626 12.82 -38.64 0.53
CA LYS A 626 12.12 -37.46 1.06
C LYS A 626 12.79 -36.15 0.63
N THR A 627 12.01 -35.08 0.58
CA THR A 627 12.52 -33.71 0.43
C THR A 627 12.51 -33.03 1.79
N LEU A 628 13.69 -32.57 2.23
CA LEU A 628 13.88 -31.90 3.50
C LEU A 628 13.90 -30.38 3.27
N THR A 629 13.12 -29.62 4.03
CA THR A 629 13.08 -28.14 4.00
C THR A 629 13.77 -27.59 5.23
N PHE A 630 14.76 -26.71 5.05
CA PHE A 630 15.57 -26.15 6.11
C PHE A 630 15.17 -24.69 6.35
N ARG A 631 14.73 -24.39 7.58
CA ARG A 631 14.49 -23.03 8.08
C ARG A 631 15.57 -22.71 9.09
N LEU A 632 16.56 -21.92 8.68
CA LEU A 632 17.77 -21.65 9.45
C LEU A 632 17.90 -20.16 9.79
N SER A 633 18.55 -19.86 10.89
CA SER A 633 19.05 -18.55 11.24
C SER A 633 20.51 -18.63 11.65
N SER A 634 21.32 -17.71 11.13
CA SER A 634 22.73 -17.57 11.45
C SER A 634 22.95 -16.37 12.38
N PHE A 635 23.84 -16.55 13.35
CA PHE A 635 24.46 -15.46 14.11
C PHE A 635 25.97 -15.55 13.94
N ILE A 636 26.57 -14.52 13.34
CA ILE A 636 27.99 -14.47 13.00
C ILE A 636 28.59 -13.30 13.74
N GLN A 637 29.77 -13.47 14.34
CA GLN A 637 30.60 -12.38 14.86
C GLN A 637 31.91 -12.34 14.10
N PHE A 638 32.51 -11.16 13.91
CA PHE A 638 33.72 -11.03 13.09
C PHE A 638 34.97 -10.83 13.96
N LYS A 639 36.12 -11.16 13.37
CA LYS A 639 37.47 -10.91 13.90
C LYS A 639 38.21 -9.92 13.01
N ASP A 640 37.97 -10.01 11.70
CA ASP A 640 38.32 -9.05 10.67
C ASP A 640 37.33 -9.19 9.49
N GLU A 641 37.53 -8.46 8.39
CA GLU A 641 36.67 -8.48 7.19
C GLU A 641 36.43 -9.90 6.61
N LYS A 642 37.38 -10.82 6.78
CA LYS A 642 37.39 -12.15 6.12
C LYS A 642 37.34 -13.32 7.10
N ILE A 643 37.52 -13.05 8.40
CA ILE A 643 37.55 -14.04 9.46
C ILE A 643 36.45 -13.75 10.47
N PHE A 644 35.58 -14.72 10.66
CA PHE A 644 34.58 -14.75 11.72
C PHE A 644 35.25 -15.12 13.04
N SER A 645 34.90 -14.45 14.13
CA SER A 645 35.33 -14.81 15.49
C SER A 645 34.45 -15.92 16.09
N SER A 646 33.16 -15.93 15.73
CA SER A 646 32.23 -17.03 15.99
C SER A 646 31.20 -17.17 14.86
N VAL A 647 30.70 -18.39 14.67
CA VAL A 647 29.58 -18.72 13.78
C VAL A 647 28.64 -19.64 14.53
N GLU A 648 27.42 -19.19 14.75
CA GLU A 648 26.29 -19.98 15.21
C GLU A 648 25.27 -20.11 14.07
N THR A 649 24.69 -21.29 13.88
CA THR A 649 23.59 -21.51 12.94
C THR A 649 22.64 -22.54 13.52
N LEU A 650 21.42 -22.07 13.81
CA LEU A 650 20.36 -22.85 14.41
C LEU A 650 19.21 -22.99 13.41
N GLY A 651 18.40 -24.04 13.55
CA GLY A 651 17.20 -24.13 12.72
C GLY A 651 16.45 -25.44 12.81
N GLN A 652 15.36 -25.50 12.06
CA GLN A 652 14.46 -26.65 11.98
C GLN A 652 14.56 -27.28 10.60
N VAL A 653 14.54 -28.62 10.57
CA VAL A 653 14.44 -29.42 9.36
C VAL A 653 13.04 -30.01 9.30
N LEU A 654 12.32 -29.63 8.25
CA LEU A 654 10.92 -29.90 8.06
C LEU A 654 10.72 -30.89 6.90
N VAL A 655 9.76 -31.80 7.03
CA VAL A 655 9.33 -32.71 5.97
C VAL A 655 7.86 -32.47 5.67
N GLU A 656 7.56 -32.26 4.39
CA GLU A 656 6.19 -32.30 3.87
C GLU A 656 5.77 -33.76 3.70
N LEU A 657 4.80 -34.20 4.50
CA LEU A 657 4.19 -35.52 4.38
C LEU A 657 3.31 -35.60 3.13
N PRO A 658 2.97 -36.80 2.63
CA PRO A 658 1.99 -36.96 1.55
C PRO A 658 0.64 -36.29 1.81
N THR A 659 0.28 -36.05 3.08
CA THR A 659 -0.90 -35.32 3.55
C THR A 659 -0.81 -33.79 3.44
N LYS A 660 0.30 -33.25 2.90
CA LYS A 660 0.66 -31.81 2.91
C LYS A 660 0.89 -31.21 4.30
N GLU A 661 0.93 -32.05 5.32
CA GLU A 661 1.28 -31.67 6.69
C GLU A 661 2.81 -31.54 6.80
N VAL A 662 3.27 -30.44 7.38
CA VAL A 662 4.70 -30.13 7.54
C VAL A 662 5.10 -30.41 8.98
N ILE A 663 5.93 -31.44 9.18
CA ILE A 663 6.43 -31.83 10.51
C ILE A 663 7.93 -31.53 10.63
N GLN A 664 8.39 -31.23 11.84
CA GLN A 664 9.83 -31.24 12.14
C GLN A 664 10.30 -32.70 12.26
N VAL A 665 11.49 -32.99 11.73
CA VAL A 665 12.14 -34.31 11.81
C VAL A 665 13.57 -34.25 12.36
N ALA A 666 14.19 -33.08 12.30
CA ALA A 666 15.54 -32.83 12.79
C ALA A 666 15.70 -31.35 13.16
N SER A 667 16.72 -31.07 13.96
CA SER A 667 17.21 -29.75 14.31
C SER A 667 18.63 -29.55 13.77
N ILE A 668 18.96 -28.30 13.44
CA ILE A 668 20.31 -27.87 13.08
C ILE A 668 20.90 -27.13 14.26
N GLN A 669 22.10 -27.52 14.68
CA GLN A 669 22.90 -26.79 15.66
C GLN A 669 24.37 -26.82 15.25
N TYR A 670 24.84 -25.74 14.65
CA TYR A 670 26.25 -25.51 14.37
C TYR A 670 26.76 -24.36 15.23
N ILE A 671 27.86 -24.58 15.97
CA ILE A 671 28.57 -23.55 16.73
C ILE A 671 30.07 -23.73 16.48
N ALA A 672 30.74 -22.69 16.03
CA ALA A 672 32.18 -22.67 15.82
C ALA A 672 32.79 -21.34 16.28
N GLY A 673 34.08 -21.37 16.63
CA GLY A 673 34.89 -20.20 16.89
C GLY A 673 35.45 -19.60 15.60
N GLN A 674 36.76 -19.30 15.59
CA GLN A 674 37.39 -18.61 14.47
C GLN A 674 37.23 -19.39 13.15
N SER A 675 36.54 -18.79 12.18
CA SER A 675 36.08 -19.45 10.94
C SER A 675 36.20 -18.52 9.72
N HIS A 676 36.37 -19.07 8.52
CA HIS A 676 36.41 -18.29 7.26
C HIS A 676 35.09 -18.35 6.45
N GLY A 677 34.08 -19.03 6.98
CA GLY A 677 32.86 -19.36 6.25
C GLY A 677 31.85 -20.10 7.14
N ASN A 678 30.63 -20.25 6.65
CA ASN A 678 29.59 -21.05 7.31
C ASN A 678 29.37 -22.36 6.52
N PRO A 679 29.83 -23.53 7.02
CA PRO A 679 29.76 -24.80 6.31
C PRO A 679 28.34 -25.36 6.22
N VAL A 680 27.41 -24.90 7.06
CA VAL A 680 25.99 -25.24 6.92
C VAL A 680 25.45 -24.62 5.64
N ILE A 681 25.69 -23.32 5.43
CA ILE A 681 25.15 -22.59 4.27
C ILE A 681 25.82 -23.04 2.96
N ASP A 682 27.15 -23.26 2.96
CA ASP A 682 27.86 -23.84 1.81
C ASP A 682 27.31 -25.23 1.41
N TYR A 683 26.98 -26.09 2.38
CA TYR A 683 26.32 -27.36 2.08
C TYR A 683 24.98 -27.17 1.36
N HIS A 684 24.13 -26.23 1.83
CA HIS A 684 22.84 -25.96 1.21
C HIS A 684 22.97 -25.32 -0.18
N GLN A 685 23.94 -24.44 -0.39
CA GLN A 685 24.21 -23.85 -1.72
C GLN A 685 24.66 -24.89 -2.75
N ARG A 686 25.40 -25.92 -2.31
CA ARG A 686 25.91 -26.99 -3.21
C ARG A 686 24.96 -28.16 -3.42
N HIS A 687 24.02 -28.41 -2.49
CA HIS A 687 23.16 -29.60 -2.51
C HIS A 687 21.66 -29.30 -2.53
N GLY A 688 21.24 -28.06 -2.28
CA GLY A 688 19.83 -27.67 -2.16
C GLY A 688 19.37 -26.63 -3.18
N THR A 689 18.06 -26.42 -3.21
CA THR A 689 17.34 -25.45 -4.06
C THR A 689 16.48 -24.54 -3.19
N SER A 690 16.50 -23.24 -3.42
CA SER A 690 15.70 -22.28 -2.64
C SER A 690 14.22 -22.35 -3.00
N ILE A 691 13.32 -22.31 -2.02
CA ILE A 691 11.86 -22.34 -2.23
C ILE A 691 11.32 -20.98 -2.67
N GLU A 692 11.73 -19.90 -2.00
CA GLU A 692 11.14 -18.57 -2.16
C GLU A 692 11.87 -17.72 -3.22
N GLN A 693 12.20 -18.30 -4.38
CA GLN A 693 12.79 -17.51 -5.46
C GLN A 693 11.72 -16.78 -6.29
N PRO A 694 11.97 -15.51 -6.66
CA PRO A 694 11.12 -14.78 -7.58
C PRO A 694 11.07 -15.47 -8.95
N VAL A 695 9.86 -15.87 -9.38
CA VAL A 695 9.62 -16.43 -10.72
C VAL A 695 9.64 -15.29 -11.72
N ASN A 696 10.83 -15.01 -12.26
CA ASN A 696 11.03 -14.01 -13.30
C ASN A 696 10.38 -14.45 -14.62
N PHE A 697 9.89 -13.49 -15.39
CA PHE A 697 9.44 -13.72 -16.76
C PHE A 697 10.64 -13.74 -17.71
N ASP A 698 10.55 -14.53 -18.78
CA ASP A 698 11.57 -14.56 -19.86
C ASP A 698 11.83 -13.15 -20.44
N ASN A 699 10.79 -12.31 -20.46
CA ASN A 699 10.87 -10.92 -20.85
C ASN A 699 10.10 -10.06 -19.84
N ALA A 700 10.77 -9.10 -19.20
CA ALA A 700 10.13 -8.19 -18.26
C ALA A 700 9.15 -7.24 -18.98
N ILE A 701 7.95 -7.09 -18.44
CA ILE A 701 6.88 -6.31 -19.07
C ILE A 701 6.99 -4.84 -18.63
N PRO A 702 7.26 -3.88 -19.52
CA PRO A 702 7.28 -2.47 -19.15
C PRO A 702 5.87 -2.01 -18.75
N LEU A 703 5.77 -1.29 -17.63
CA LEU A 703 4.52 -0.72 -17.13
C LEU A 703 4.33 0.75 -17.53
N ASN A 704 5.40 1.42 -17.94
CA ASN A 704 5.32 2.75 -18.54
C ASN A 704 4.51 2.67 -19.85
N GLY A 705 3.61 3.63 -20.08
CA GLY A 705 2.85 3.73 -21.32
C GLY A 705 3.69 4.34 -22.46
N LYS A 706 3.01 4.95 -23.45
CA LYS A 706 3.68 5.82 -24.44
C LYS A 706 4.22 7.14 -23.85
N THR A 707 4.06 7.36 -22.54
CA THR A 707 4.39 8.60 -21.85
C THR A 707 5.47 8.31 -20.81
N GLU A 708 6.55 9.08 -20.84
CA GLU A 708 7.62 9.02 -19.84
C GLU A 708 7.09 9.38 -18.45
N LEU A 709 7.55 8.66 -17.42
CA LEU A 709 7.31 9.02 -16.02
C LEU A 709 8.45 9.93 -15.56
N LEU A 710 8.24 11.24 -15.71
CA LEU A 710 9.14 12.27 -15.20
C LEU A 710 8.71 12.73 -13.81
N ILE A 711 9.66 12.73 -12.87
CA ILE A 711 9.48 13.22 -11.51
C ILE A 711 10.58 14.25 -11.26
N ARG A 712 10.25 15.46 -10.80
CA ARG A 712 11.25 16.46 -10.43
C ARG A 712 11.52 16.40 -8.93
N ALA A 713 12.78 16.37 -8.53
CA ALA A 713 13.19 16.46 -7.14
C ALA A 713 12.71 17.80 -6.53
N PRO A 714 12.19 17.82 -5.29
CA PRO A 714 11.74 19.05 -4.65
C PRO A 714 12.92 20.02 -4.44
N ALA A 715 12.64 21.33 -4.50
CA ALA A 715 13.67 22.36 -4.38
C ALA A 715 14.24 22.57 -2.96
N SER A 716 13.63 21.96 -1.94
CA SER A 716 14.16 21.87 -0.57
C SER A 716 13.62 20.64 0.14
N ASN A 717 14.47 20.04 0.98
CA ASN A 717 14.14 18.86 1.77
C ASN A 717 13.45 19.22 3.11
N GLU A 718 13.45 20.49 3.51
CA GLU A 718 12.88 20.96 4.79
C GLU A 718 11.41 20.59 4.99
N GLY A 719 10.58 20.83 3.96
CA GLY A 719 9.13 20.68 4.07
C GLY A 719 8.71 19.24 4.35
N TYR A 720 9.51 18.29 3.89
CA TYR A 720 9.35 16.90 4.20
C TYR A 720 9.95 16.53 5.58
N ALA A 721 11.13 17.06 5.92
CA ALA A 721 11.85 16.70 7.15
C ALA A 721 11.08 17.04 8.44
N ARG A 722 10.32 18.15 8.41
CA ARG A 722 9.41 18.53 9.50
C ARG A 722 8.28 17.52 9.73
N VAL A 723 7.97 16.67 8.75
CA VAL A 723 6.91 15.65 8.81
C VAL A 723 7.43 14.35 9.45
N SER A 724 8.63 13.92 9.07
CA SER A 724 9.11 12.57 9.40
C SER A 724 10.21 12.50 10.46
N GLY A 725 11.01 13.56 10.60
CA GLY A 725 12.31 13.50 11.29
C GLY A 725 13.48 12.92 10.47
N ASP A 726 13.29 12.50 9.20
CA ASP A 726 14.31 11.87 8.33
C ASP A 726 14.15 12.20 6.82
N TYR A 727 14.94 13.14 6.29
CA TYR A 727 14.80 14.00 5.09
C TYR A 727 14.42 13.42 3.65
N ASN A 728 13.60 12.35 3.39
CA ASN A 728 13.00 12.05 2.03
C ASN A 728 11.57 11.36 1.89
N LEU A 729 10.70 11.69 0.87
CA LEU A 729 9.23 11.31 0.72
C LEU A 729 8.74 10.77 -0.66
N ILE A 730 7.70 9.90 -0.76
CA ILE A 730 6.68 9.88 -1.88
C ILE A 730 5.29 9.27 -1.47
N TYR A 731 4.15 9.85 -1.88
CA TYR A 731 2.76 9.29 -1.72
C TYR A 731 2.10 8.82 -3.04
N THR A 732 1.52 7.61 -3.12
CA THR A 732 0.38 7.24 -4.03
C THR A 732 -0.39 6.00 -3.56
N ASN A 733 -1.74 6.01 -3.57
CA ASN A 733 -2.67 4.95 -3.10
C ASN A 733 -2.09 3.52 -2.92
N ILE A 734 -1.75 3.17 -1.66
CA ILE A 734 -0.78 2.14 -1.31
C ILE A 734 -1.38 0.75 -1.02
N ALA A 735 -2.70 0.62 -0.91
CA ALA A 735 -3.36 -0.56 -0.32
C ALA A 735 -3.04 -1.95 -0.94
N ARG A 736 -2.41 -2.00 -2.13
CA ARG A 736 -1.92 -3.23 -2.79
C ARG A 736 -0.41 -3.48 -2.69
N VAL A 737 0.40 -2.49 -2.33
CA VAL A 737 1.82 -2.71 -2.05
C VAL A 737 1.94 -3.46 -0.72
N ARG A 738 2.78 -4.49 -0.67
CA ARG A 738 3.03 -5.30 0.55
C ARG A 738 4.49 -5.37 0.94
N TYR A 739 5.37 -5.22 -0.04
CA TYR A 739 6.79 -4.97 0.17
C TYR A 739 7.25 -3.87 -0.77
N PHE A 740 8.13 -3.01 -0.27
CA PHE A 740 8.92 -2.08 -1.08
C PHE A 740 10.32 -2.02 -0.52
N SER A 741 11.33 -2.12 -1.38
CA SER A 741 12.74 -1.92 -1.03
C SER A 741 13.38 -1.01 -2.07
N CYS A 742 14.22 -0.09 -1.62
CA CYS A 742 15.04 0.74 -2.49
C CYS A 742 16.48 0.81 -1.98
N SER A 743 17.42 0.84 -2.92
CA SER A 743 18.82 1.19 -2.70
C SER A 743 19.08 2.58 -3.27
N PHE A 744 19.71 3.44 -2.48
CA PHE A 744 20.11 4.78 -2.87
C PHE A 744 21.48 4.71 -3.55
N VAL A 745 21.47 4.54 -4.87
CA VAL A 745 22.67 4.27 -5.69
C VAL A 745 23.44 5.55 -6.01
N GLY A 746 22.73 6.66 -6.21
CA GLY A 746 23.28 7.97 -6.50
C GLY A 746 22.56 9.05 -5.70
N MET A 747 23.27 10.14 -5.44
CA MET A 747 22.66 11.33 -4.82
C MET A 747 21.87 12.11 -5.87
N LEU A 748 20.74 12.67 -5.46
CA LEU A 748 19.99 13.66 -6.24
C LEU A 748 20.17 15.03 -5.58
N LEU A 749 20.32 16.05 -6.40
CA LEU A 749 20.25 17.43 -5.96
C LEU A 749 18.80 17.94 -6.02
N PRO A 750 18.43 18.93 -5.19
CA PRO A 750 17.15 19.61 -5.32
C PRO A 750 16.96 20.15 -6.74
N ASN A 751 15.78 19.94 -7.32
CA ASN A 751 15.40 20.27 -8.70
C ASN A 751 15.93 19.38 -9.84
N ASP A 752 16.66 18.30 -9.58
CA ASP A 752 16.98 17.30 -10.61
C ASP A 752 15.71 16.74 -11.26
N ASP A 753 15.66 16.64 -12.58
CA ASP A 753 14.62 15.87 -13.28
C ASP A 753 15.01 14.39 -13.31
N ILE A 754 14.08 13.53 -12.89
CA ILE A 754 14.28 12.09 -12.71
C ILE A 754 13.36 11.35 -13.68
N GLU A 755 13.92 10.54 -14.56
CA GLU A 755 13.17 9.58 -15.36
C GLU A 755 13.02 8.28 -14.56
N THR A 756 11.80 7.76 -14.42
CA THR A 756 11.54 6.50 -13.71
C THR A 756 10.98 5.41 -14.64
N LYS A 757 11.63 4.25 -14.66
CA LYS A 757 11.26 3.08 -15.46
C LYS A 757 10.72 1.98 -14.56
N LEU A 758 9.49 1.52 -14.84
CA LEU A 758 8.80 0.47 -14.09
C LEU A 758 8.68 -0.79 -14.95
N HIS A 759 9.25 -1.90 -14.46
CA HIS A 759 9.23 -3.19 -15.14
C HIS A 759 8.60 -4.25 -14.24
N HIS A 760 7.52 -4.89 -14.72
CA HIS A 760 7.01 -6.10 -14.09
C HIS A 760 7.92 -7.27 -14.48
N ALA A 761 8.84 -7.60 -13.57
CA ALA A 761 9.92 -8.55 -13.82
C ALA A 761 9.52 -10.01 -13.56
N GLY A 762 8.58 -10.25 -12.65
CA GLY A 762 8.17 -11.59 -12.26
C GLY A 762 7.08 -11.63 -11.20
N LEU A 763 6.93 -12.78 -10.55
CA LEU A 763 5.98 -13.04 -9.45
C LEU A 763 6.69 -13.65 -8.24
N VAL A 764 6.19 -13.36 -7.04
CA VAL A 764 6.57 -14.05 -5.79
C VAL A 764 5.35 -14.19 -4.89
N SER A 765 5.03 -15.42 -4.46
CA SER A 765 3.86 -15.76 -3.65
C SER A 765 2.55 -15.08 -4.11
N GLY A 766 2.29 -15.06 -5.43
CA GLY A 766 1.11 -14.41 -6.00
C GLY A 766 1.19 -12.90 -6.19
N ARG A 767 2.24 -12.23 -5.73
CA ARG A 767 2.44 -10.78 -5.85
C ARG A 767 3.31 -10.46 -7.06
N LYS A 768 3.00 -9.35 -7.73
CA LYS A 768 3.77 -8.83 -8.87
C LYS A 768 5.05 -8.19 -8.36
N ILE A 769 6.18 -8.66 -8.86
CA ILE A 769 7.48 -8.02 -8.67
C ILE A 769 7.59 -6.90 -9.70
N ILE A 770 7.63 -5.67 -9.21
CA ILE A 770 7.86 -4.46 -10.00
C ILE A 770 9.26 -3.95 -9.67
N LYS A 771 10.18 -4.06 -10.63
CA LYS A 771 11.48 -3.40 -10.54
C LYS A 771 11.34 -1.95 -10.96
N VAL A 772 11.95 -1.08 -10.17
CA VAL A 772 11.96 0.37 -10.30
C VAL A 772 13.40 0.79 -10.58
N GLU A 773 13.62 1.50 -11.67
CA GLU A 773 14.90 2.14 -11.95
C GLU A 773 14.65 3.63 -12.15
N ALA A 774 15.31 4.47 -11.35
CA ALA A 774 15.26 5.91 -11.47
C ALA A 774 16.64 6.43 -11.91
N THR A 775 16.65 7.25 -12.97
CA THR A 775 17.84 7.86 -13.56
C THR A 775 17.68 9.38 -13.57
N ASN A 776 18.73 10.11 -13.20
CA ASN A 776 18.77 11.56 -13.43
C ASN A 776 18.76 11.79 -14.96
N LYS A 777 17.85 12.65 -15.44
CA LYS A 777 17.61 12.89 -16.86
C LYS A 777 18.81 13.55 -17.56
N GLU A 778 19.49 14.44 -16.86
CA GLU A 778 20.60 15.23 -17.41
C GLU A 778 21.91 14.43 -17.42
N THR A 779 22.23 13.75 -16.31
CA THR A 779 23.49 12.98 -16.19
C THR A 779 23.38 11.56 -16.74
N GLN A 780 22.16 11.03 -16.92
CA GLN A 780 21.85 9.62 -17.23
C GLN A 780 22.34 8.61 -16.16
N GLU A 781 22.75 9.08 -14.98
CA GLU A 781 23.20 8.22 -13.89
C GLU A 781 22.02 7.61 -13.11
N LYS A 782 22.18 6.37 -12.65
CA LYS A 782 21.18 5.68 -11.81
C LYS A 782 21.25 6.20 -10.38
N VAL A 783 20.13 6.70 -9.89
CA VAL A 783 20.03 7.32 -8.55
C VAL A 783 19.30 6.42 -7.56
N LEU A 784 18.29 5.67 -8.00
CA LEU A 784 17.57 4.70 -7.18
C LEU A 784 17.30 3.43 -7.99
N VAL A 785 17.56 2.29 -7.36
CA VAL A 785 17.10 0.98 -7.83
C VAL A 785 16.22 0.39 -6.74
N GLY A 786 15.05 -0.09 -7.09
CA GLY A 786 14.09 -0.63 -6.12
C GLY A 786 13.28 -1.80 -6.65
N GLU A 787 12.64 -2.50 -5.73
CA GLU A 787 11.75 -3.62 -6.00
C GLU A 787 10.50 -3.50 -5.11
N ALA A 788 9.32 -3.67 -5.72
CA ALA A 788 8.04 -3.66 -5.02
C ALA A 788 7.30 -4.99 -5.25
N GLU A 789 6.81 -5.61 -4.18
CA GLU A 789 5.84 -6.70 -4.26
C GLU A 789 4.42 -6.12 -4.16
N VAL A 790 3.67 -6.17 -5.26
CA VAL A 790 2.33 -5.59 -5.38
C VAL A 790 1.29 -6.69 -5.56
N GLU A 791 0.33 -6.78 -4.64
CA GLU A 791 -0.82 -7.68 -4.73
C GLU A 791 -1.52 -7.58 -6.09
N GLN A 792 -2.00 -8.71 -6.60
CA GLN A 792 -2.81 -8.72 -7.82
C GLN A 792 -4.15 -7.99 -7.63
N ARG A 793 -4.97 -7.91 -8.67
CA ARG A 793 -6.38 -7.54 -8.49
C ARG A 793 -7.09 -8.74 -7.85
N VAL A 794 -8.06 -8.48 -6.97
CA VAL A 794 -8.84 -9.52 -6.29
C VAL A 794 -9.36 -10.52 -7.31
N SER A 795 -8.94 -11.77 -7.17
CA SER A 795 -9.19 -12.85 -8.15
C SER A 795 -10.07 -13.94 -7.56
N ALA A 796 -10.85 -14.58 -8.43
CA ALA A 796 -11.64 -15.75 -8.07
C ALA A 796 -11.36 -16.92 -9.03
N TYR A 797 -11.14 -18.12 -8.47
CA TYR A 797 -10.83 -19.33 -9.25
C TYR A 797 -12.06 -20.24 -9.34
N LEU A 798 -12.52 -20.49 -10.57
CA LEU A 798 -13.70 -21.29 -10.85
C LEU A 798 -13.34 -22.57 -11.60
N PHE A 799 -13.67 -23.72 -11.02
CA PHE A 799 -13.35 -25.03 -11.59
C PHE A 799 -14.52 -25.59 -12.39
N THR A 800 -14.25 -25.93 -13.65
CA THR A 800 -15.21 -26.55 -14.58
C THR A 800 -15.65 -27.93 -14.08
N GLY A 801 -16.95 -28.23 -14.18
CA GLY A 801 -17.51 -29.56 -13.92
C GLY A 801 -17.32 -30.55 -15.08
N GLN A 802 -18.02 -31.68 -14.99
CA GLN A 802 -18.14 -32.67 -16.06
C GLN A 802 -18.91 -32.12 -17.27
N GLY A 803 -18.62 -32.62 -18.48
CA GLY A 803 -19.24 -32.19 -19.74
C GLY A 803 -18.35 -31.33 -20.64
N SER A 804 -17.14 -30.97 -20.18
CA SER A 804 -16.14 -30.21 -20.95
C SER A 804 -14.87 -31.01 -21.27
N GLN A 805 -14.90 -32.34 -21.15
CA GLN A 805 -13.76 -33.22 -21.44
C GLN A 805 -13.61 -33.49 -22.94
N GLU A 806 -12.36 -33.56 -23.40
CA GLU A 806 -11.99 -33.82 -24.80
C GLU A 806 -10.75 -34.74 -24.87
N GLN A 807 -10.57 -35.44 -26.00
CA GLN A 807 -9.40 -36.29 -26.21
C GLN A 807 -8.12 -35.44 -26.26
N GLY A 808 -7.06 -35.88 -25.57
CA GLY A 808 -5.79 -35.17 -25.51
C GLY A 808 -5.75 -33.96 -24.57
N MET A 809 -6.83 -33.68 -23.82
CA MET A 809 -6.87 -32.54 -22.90
C MET A 809 -5.71 -32.54 -21.91
N GLY A 810 -5.04 -31.40 -21.76
CA GLY A 810 -3.90 -31.23 -20.86
C GLY A 810 -2.62 -31.99 -21.24
N MET A 811 -2.58 -32.73 -22.37
CA MET A 811 -1.39 -33.48 -22.78
C MET A 811 -0.27 -32.55 -23.28
N SER A 812 -0.60 -31.45 -23.94
CA SER A 812 0.39 -30.39 -24.28
C SER A 812 1.08 -29.80 -23.04
N LEU A 813 0.36 -29.72 -21.91
CA LEU A 813 0.92 -29.29 -20.64
C LEU A 813 1.73 -30.40 -19.95
N TYR A 814 1.31 -31.67 -20.05
CA TYR A 814 2.12 -32.82 -19.59
C TYR A 814 3.47 -32.89 -20.33
N ASP A 815 3.46 -32.63 -21.64
CA ASP A 815 4.66 -32.66 -22.46
C ASP A 815 5.57 -31.46 -22.15
N SER A 816 5.01 -30.26 -21.87
CA SER A 816 5.81 -29.03 -21.63
C SER A 816 6.18 -28.72 -20.15
N SER A 817 5.40 -29.17 -19.15
CA SER A 817 5.60 -28.84 -17.74
C SER A 817 5.98 -30.06 -16.90
N PRO A 818 7.14 -30.06 -16.22
CA PRO A 818 7.56 -31.19 -15.37
C PRO A 818 6.66 -31.37 -14.15
N VAL A 819 6.09 -30.29 -13.62
CA VAL A 819 5.15 -30.34 -12.49
C VAL A 819 3.83 -30.96 -12.91
N ALA A 820 3.24 -30.51 -14.03
CA ALA A 820 2.03 -31.13 -14.56
C ALA A 820 2.25 -32.61 -14.91
N ARG A 821 3.44 -32.97 -15.42
CA ARG A 821 3.81 -34.35 -15.71
C ARG A 821 3.81 -35.23 -14.46
N GLU A 822 4.49 -34.82 -13.40
CA GLU A 822 4.54 -35.57 -12.13
C GLU A 822 3.14 -35.77 -11.49
N VAL A 823 2.20 -34.83 -11.68
CA VAL A 823 0.80 -35.00 -11.25
C VAL A 823 0.12 -36.16 -11.98
N TRP A 824 0.25 -36.21 -13.30
CA TRP A 824 -0.28 -37.31 -14.12
C TRP A 824 0.45 -38.62 -13.82
N ASP A 825 1.77 -38.62 -13.65
CA ASP A 825 2.58 -39.82 -13.37
C ASP A 825 2.29 -40.38 -11.96
N ARG A 826 1.94 -39.54 -10.99
CA ARG A 826 1.41 -39.97 -9.68
C ARG A 826 0.02 -40.58 -9.79
N ALA A 827 -0.86 -39.98 -10.60
CA ALA A 827 -2.18 -40.52 -10.86
C ALA A 827 -2.10 -41.88 -11.57
N ASP A 828 -1.28 -42.00 -12.60
CA ASP A 828 -1.02 -43.24 -13.35
C ASP A 828 -0.42 -44.34 -12.47
N ARG A 829 0.61 -44.05 -11.65
CA ARG A 829 1.15 -45.01 -10.68
C ARG A 829 0.05 -45.54 -9.76
N ASN A 830 -0.73 -44.65 -9.16
CA ASN A 830 -1.85 -45.03 -8.29
C ASN A 830 -2.92 -45.87 -9.02
N PHE A 831 -3.29 -45.53 -10.26
CA PHE A 831 -4.23 -46.32 -11.05
C PHE A 831 -3.66 -47.67 -11.48
N MET A 832 -2.39 -47.75 -11.86
CA MET A 832 -1.73 -49.00 -12.24
C MET A 832 -1.56 -49.95 -11.04
N ASP A 833 -1.24 -49.43 -9.86
CA ASP A 833 -1.05 -50.24 -8.65
C ASP A 833 -2.37 -50.71 -8.02
N ASN A 834 -3.41 -49.87 -8.02
CA ASN A 834 -4.68 -50.18 -7.37
C ASN A 834 -5.76 -50.73 -8.31
N TYR A 835 -5.76 -50.34 -9.59
CA TYR A 835 -6.83 -50.63 -10.55
C TYR A 835 -6.35 -51.23 -11.89
N GLY A 836 -5.04 -51.27 -12.15
CA GLY A 836 -4.44 -52.01 -13.28
C GLY A 836 -4.52 -51.34 -14.66
N PHE A 837 -4.68 -50.02 -14.74
CA PHE A 837 -4.62 -49.26 -16.00
C PHE A 837 -4.00 -47.87 -15.79
N ALA A 838 -3.59 -47.20 -16.87
CA ALA A 838 -3.09 -45.82 -16.87
C ALA A 838 -4.19 -44.85 -17.35
N ILE A 839 -4.41 -43.76 -16.63
CA ILE A 839 -5.39 -42.72 -16.98
C ILE A 839 -4.88 -41.85 -18.14
N THR A 840 -3.56 -41.66 -18.29
CA THR A 840 -3.00 -40.95 -19.46
C THR A 840 -3.28 -41.66 -20.78
N ASN A 841 -3.19 -42.99 -20.83
CA ASN A 841 -3.53 -43.79 -22.01
C ASN A 841 -4.99 -43.58 -22.44
N ILE A 842 -5.90 -43.54 -21.47
CA ILE A 842 -7.33 -43.26 -21.71
C ILE A 842 -7.51 -41.86 -22.30
N VAL A 843 -6.87 -40.83 -21.72
CA VAL A 843 -7.02 -39.43 -22.16
C VAL A 843 -6.37 -39.19 -23.53
N ARG A 844 -5.22 -39.83 -23.82
CA ARG A 844 -4.54 -39.74 -25.13
C ARG A 844 -5.32 -40.47 -26.23
N ASN A 845 -5.78 -41.69 -25.97
CA ASN A 845 -6.25 -42.61 -27.02
C ASN A 845 -7.78 -42.84 -27.06
N SER A 846 -8.53 -42.44 -26.02
CA SER A 846 -9.99 -42.62 -25.90
C SER A 846 -10.50 -44.01 -26.34
N PRO A 847 -9.95 -45.11 -25.78
CA PRO A 847 -10.25 -46.46 -26.27
C PRO A 847 -11.72 -46.84 -26.05
N LYS A 848 -12.34 -47.52 -27.02
CA LYS A 848 -13.75 -47.96 -26.93
C LYS A 848 -13.99 -49.04 -25.87
N GLU A 849 -13.00 -49.89 -25.63
CA GLU A 849 -12.99 -50.90 -24.57
C GLU A 849 -11.63 -50.90 -23.86
N LEU A 850 -11.61 -51.25 -22.58
CA LEU A 850 -10.39 -51.33 -21.76
C LEU A 850 -10.44 -52.59 -20.89
N THR A 851 -9.55 -53.54 -21.13
CA THR A 851 -9.46 -54.79 -20.35
C THR A 851 -8.34 -54.71 -19.32
N VAL A 852 -8.70 -54.92 -18.05
CA VAL A 852 -7.77 -55.08 -16.93
C VAL A 852 -7.55 -56.57 -16.69
N HIS A 853 -6.29 -57.00 -16.61
CA HIS A 853 -5.91 -58.41 -16.38
C HIS A 853 -5.40 -58.63 -14.96
N PHE A 854 -5.94 -59.62 -14.26
CA PHE A 854 -5.65 -59.94 -12.86
C PHE A 854 -4.55 -61.01 -12.69
N GLY A 855 -3.53 -60.98 -13.55
CA GLY A 855 -2.43 -61.95 -13.58
C GLY A 855 -1.41 -61.77 -12.44
N GLY A 856 -0.88 -62.90 -11.94
CA GLY A 856 0.20 -62.92 -10.94
C GLY A 856 -0.16 -62.34 -9.56
N PRO A 857 0.81 -62.17 -8.65
CA PRO A 857 0.58 -61.64 -7.31
C PRO A 857 -0.01 -60.22 -7.31
N ARG A 858 0.51 -59.31 -8.16
CA ARG A 858 0.01 -57.93 -8.31
C ARG A 858 -1.43 -57.91 -8.82
N GLY A 859 -1.75 -58.71 -9.84
CA GLY A 859 -3.11 -58.80 -10.37
C GLY A 859 -4.12 -59.37 -9.38
N LYS A 860 -3.71 -60.29 -8.50
CA LYS A 860 -4.54 -60.76 -7.37
C LYS A 860 -4.86 -59.63 -6.37
N ALA A 861 -3.89 -58.77 -6.05
CA ALA A 861 -4.09 -57.62 -5.17
C ALA A 861 -5.01 -56.56 -5.82
N ILE A 862 -4.80 -56.23 -7.10
CA ILE A 862 -5.71 -55.37 -7.87
C ILE A 862 -7.13 -55.94 -7.86
N ARG A 863 -7.29 -57.24 -8.13
CA ARG A 863 -8.61 -57.91 -8.07
C ARG A 863 -9.25 -57.87 -6.69
N GLN A 864 -8.45 -57.92 -5.62
CA GLN A 864 -8.97 -57.70 -4.26
C GLN A 864 -9.53 -56.28 -4.11
N ASN A 865 -8.87 -55.24 -4.61
CA ASN A 865 -9.42 -53.87 -4.59
C ASN A 865 -10.79 -53.80 -5.29
N TYR A 866 -10.94 -54.38 -6.48
CA TYR A 866 -12.24 -54.47 -7.18
C TYR A 866 -13.31 -55.20 -6.35
N ARG A 867 -12.96 -56.28 -5.64
CA ARG A 867 -13.89 -57.04 -4.79
C ARG A 867 -14.24 -56.31 -3.48
N TYR A 868 -13.30 -55.54 -2.92
CA TYR A 868 -13.48 -54.73 -1.72
C TYR A 868 -14.12 -53.36 -2.00
N MET A 869 -14.30 -52.97 -3.26
CA MET A 869 -15.26 -51.93 -3.68
C MET A 869 -16.72 -52.42 -3.56
N SER A 870 -17.08 -52.84 -2.34
CA SER A 870 -18.46 -53.19 -1.97
C SER A 870 -19.21 -51.96 -1.50
N MET A 871 -20.33 -51.61 -2.14
CA MET A 871 -21.24 -50.61 -1.62
C MET A 871 -22.16 -51.25 -0.57
N THR A 872 -22.43 -50.54 0.51
CA THR A 872 -23.60 -50.85 1.34
C THR A 872 -24.74 -50.00 0.80
N PHE A 873 -25.64 -50.59 0.03
CA PHE A 873 -26.78 -49.85 -0.51
C PHE A 873 -27.78 -49.59 0.62
N GLY A 874 -27.97 -48.31 0.93
CA GLY A 874 -29.01 -47.85 1.82
C GLY A 874 -30.35 -47.71 1.10
N SER A 875 -30.71 -48.63 0.20
CA SER A 875 -32.08 -48.72 -0.28
C SER A 875 -32.90 -49.28 0.87
N ALA A 876 -33.67 -48.43 1.54
CA ALA A 876 -34.86 -48.95 2.22
C ALA A 876 -35.72 -49.57 1.11
N GLY A 877 -35.87 -50.89 1.14
CA GLY A 877 -37.01 -51.49 0.45
C GLY A 877 -38.31 -50.96 1.07
N ALA A 878 -39.46 -51.33 0.50
CA ALA A 878 -40.76 -51.01 1.10
C ALA A 878 -40.94 -51.63 2.53
N ASP A 879 -39.99 -52.47 2.95
CA ASP A 879 -39.84 -53.16 4.22
C ASP A 879 -38.84 -52.50 5.21
N GLY A 880 -38.06 -51.50 4.77
CA GLY A 880 -37.02 -50.85 5.57
C GLY A 880 -35.72 -51.65 5.74
N SER A 881 -35.52 -52.77 5.03
CA SER A 881 -34.28 -53.56 5.13
C SER A 881 -33.11 -52.89 4.40
N THR A 882 -31.86 -53.18 4.80
CA THR A 882 -30.63 -52.63 4.18
C THR A 882 -29.94 -53.69 3.32
N LYS A 883 -29.82 -53.47 2.00
CA LYS A 883 -29.17 -54.41 1.06
C LYS A 883 -27.74 -53.99 0.72
N SER A 884 -26.75 -54.82 1.06
CA SER A 884 -25.36 -54.59 0.67
C SER A 884 -25.10 -55.16 -0.72
N GLU A 885 -24.73 -54.32 -1.70
CA GLU A 885 -24.54 -54.71 -3.11
C GLU A 885 -23.14 -54.33 -3.62
N LYS A 886 -22.49 -55.25 -4.33
CA LYS A 886 -21.14 -55.02 -4.87
C LYS A 886 -21.23 -54.15 -6.13
N ILE A 887 -20.34 -53.16 -6.26
CA ILE A 887 -20.21 -52.33 -7.47
C ILE A 887 -19.91 -53.23 -8.68
N PHE A 888 -18.98 -54.16 -8.50
CA PHE A 888 -18.57 -55.13 -9.52
C PHE A 888 -19.12 -56.50 -9.15
N GLN A 889 -20.31 -56.82 -9.65
CA GLN A 889 -20.96 -58.11 -9.39
C GLN A 889 -20.22 -59.26 -10.10
N ASP A 890 -19.65 -59.01 -11.29
CA ASP A 890 -18.97 -60.00 -12.13
C ASP A 890 -17.53 -60.35 -11.69
N VAL A 891 -16.98 -59.64 -10.69
CA VAL A 891 -15.58 -59.83 -10.24
C VAL A 891 -15.53 -60.74 -9.01
N THR A 892 -15.08 -61.98 -9.24
CA THR A 892 -15.00 -63.08 -8.27
C THR A 892 -13.55 -63.51 -8.02
N GLU A 893 -13.33 -64.57 -7.23
CA GLU A 893 -12.01 -65.20 -7.09
C GLU A 893 -11.56 -66.01 -8.31
N ALA A 894 -12.47 -66.36 -9.21
CA ALA A 894 -12.15 -67.02 -10.48
C ALA A 894 -11.86 -66.02 -11.60
N THR A 895 -12.37 -64.79 -11.54
CA THR A 895 -12.25 -63.79 -12.60
C THR A 895 -10.78 -63.45 -12.89
N THR A 896 -10.34 -63.67 -14.13
CA THR A 896 -8.95 -63.44 -14.60
C THR A 896 -8.75 -62.09 -15.28
N SER A 897 -9.82 -61.46 -15.76
CA SER A 897 -9.83 -60.12 -16.32
C SER A 897 -11.21 -59.47 -16.23
N TYR A 898 -11.28 -58.15 -16.34
CA TYR A 898 -12.51 -57.37 -16.40
C TYR A 898 -12.41 -56.32 -17.53
N THR A 899 -13.46 -56.18 -18.34
CA THR A 899 -13.46 -55.27 -19.50
C THR A 899 -14.49 -54.16 -19.32
N TYR A 900 -14.00 -52.92 -19.33
CA TYR A 900 -14.83 -51.72 -19.42
C TYR A 900 -15.26 -51.49 -20.87
N ARG A 901 -16.54 -51.13 -21.07
CA ARG A 901 -17.10 -50.68 -22.34
C ARG A 901 -17.43 -49.19 -22.29
N SER A 902 -17.03 -48.44 -23.32
CA SER A 902 -17.13 -46.97 -23.40
C SER A 902 -16.54 -46.19 -22.20
N PRO A 903 -15.25 -46.37 -21.86
CA PRO A 903 -14.58 -45.64 -20.79
C PRO A 903 -14.35 -44.15 -21.15
N THR A 904 -15.30 -43.26 -20.85
CA THR A 904 -15.09 -41.80 -20.88
C THR A 904 -14.65 -41.28 -19.52
N TRP A 905 -13.46 -40.67 -19.45
CA TRP A 905 -12.85 -40.22 -18.20
C TRP A 905 -12.35 -38.78 -18.29
N SER A 906 -12.23 -38.11 -17.13
CA SER A 906 -11.72 -36.74 -17.05
C SER A 906 -10.80 -36.55 -15.84
N PHE A 907 -9.64 -35.94 -16.07
CA PHE A 907 -8.65 -35.55 -15.06
C PHE A 907 -7.92 -34.27 -15.51
N LYS A 908 -7.47 -33.42 -14.58
CA LYS A 908 -6.89 -32.10 -14.86
C LYS A 908 -5.65 -31.84 -13.99
N ALA A 909 -4.51 -31.57 -14.62
CA ALA A 909 -3.25 -31.21 -13.95
C ALA A 909 -2.88 -29.72 -14.07
N SER A 910 -3.68 -28.90 -14.75
CA SER A 910 -3.37 -27.49 -15.06
C SER A 910 -3.17 -26.60 -13.85
N PHE A 911 -3.58 -27.04 -12.66
CA PHE A 911 -3.51 -26.24 -11.45
C PHE A 911 -2.12 -26.20 -10.82
N GLU A 912 -1.43 -27.34 -10.70
CA GLU A 912 -0.12 -27.41 -10.04
C GLU A 912 0.98 -26.70 -10.86
N ASP A 913 0.85 -26.66 -12.20
CA ASP A 913 1.70 -25.82 -13.05
C ASP A 913 1.53 -24.33 -12.73
N VAL A 914 0.29 -23.83 -12.60
CA VAL A 914 0.00 -22.44 -12.21
C VAL A 914 0.53 -22.14 -10.80
N GLY A 915 0.48 -23.13 -9.89
CA GLY A 915 1.06 -23.04 -8.55
C GLY A 915 2.59 -22.94 -8.58
N SER A 916 3.25 -23.77 -9.39
CA SER A 916 4.72 -23.74 -9.56
C SER A 916 5.26 -22.46 -10.19
N ARG A 917 4.40 -21.65 -10.81
CA ARG A 917 4.72 -20.32 -11.38
C ARG A 917 4.32 -19.17 -10.44
N ASP A 918 3.94 -19.48 -9.21
CA ASP A 918 3.60 -18.51 -8.16
C ASP A 918 2.49 -17.50 -8.55
N LEU A 919 1.56 -17.94 -9.41
CA LEU A 919 0.48 -17.12 -9.97
C LEU A 919 -0.73 -16.93 -9.03
N PHE A 920 -0.84 -17.75 -7.98
CA PHE A 920 -1.97 -17.68 -7.04
C PHE A 920 -1.82 -16.54 -6.05
N GLN A 921 -2.78 -15.61 -6.07
CA GLN A 921 -2.97 -14.65 -4.98
C GLN A 921 -3.10 -15.39 -3.63
N ARG A 922 -2.87 -14.74 -2.47
CA ARG A 922 -3.15 -15.37 -1.16
C ARG A 922 -4.63 -15.27 -0.75
N ASP A 923 -5.28 -14.15 -1.07
CA ASP A 923 -6.69 -13.87 -0.71
C ASP A 923 -7.62 -13.95 -1.92
N PHE A 924 -7.69 -15.15 -2.49
CA PHE A 924 -8.66 -15.51 -3.52
C PHE A 924 -9.94 -16.09 -2.91
N VAL A 925 -11.01 -15.98 -3.68
CA VAL A 925 -12.23 -16.78 -3.50
C VAL A 925 -12.23 -17.91 -4.51
N PHE A 926 -12.79 -19.07 -4.18
CA PHE A 926 -12.86 -20.20 -5.11
C PHE A 926 -14.12 -21.04 -4.98
N ALA A 927 -14.54 -21.58 -6.11
CA ALA A 927 -15.67 -22.48 -6.25
C ALA A 927 -15.41 -23.48 -7.37
N GLY A 928 -16.18 -24.57 -7.39
CA GLY A 928 -16.10 -25.53 -8.48
C GLY A 928 -17.46 -26.13 -8.77
N HIS A 929 -17.89 -26.07 -10.02
CA HIS A 929 -19.22 -26.53 -10.44
C HIS A 929 -19.26 -28.06 -10.42
N SER A 930 -20.17 -28.65 -9.65
CA SER A 930 -20.31 -30.11 -9.55
C SER A 930 -18.96 -30.78 -9.24
N TRP A 931 -18.51 -31.70 -10.11
CA TRP A 931 -17.18 -32.32 -10.12
C TRP A 931 -16.00 -31.36 -9.88
N GLY A 932 -16.11 -30.11 -10.36
CA GLY A 932 -15.10 -29.08 -10.16
C GLY A 932 -14.81 -28.78 -8.69
N GLY A 933 -15.77 -28.96 -7.78
CA GLY A 933 -15.59 -28.66 -6.35
C GLY A 933 -14.56 -29.55 -5.64
N CYS A 934 -14.53 -30.84 -5.97
CA CYS A 934 -13.50 -31.76 -5.44
C CYS A 934 -12.11 -31.38 -5.95
N SER A 935 -12.03 -31.04 -7.25
CA SER A 935 -10.79 -30.55 -7.86
C SER A 935 -10.33 -29.24 -7.23
N ALA A 936 -11.24 -28.30 -6.98
CA ALA A 936 -10.95 -27.00 -6.35
C ALA A 936 -10.44 -27.14 -4.91
N LEU A 937 -11.03 -28.04 -4.13
CA LEU A 937 -10.63 -28.29 -2.74
C LEU A 937 -9.32 -29.05 -2.61
N ALA A 938 -9.03 -30.00 -3.51
CA ALA A 938 -7.73 -30.65 -3.56
C ALA A 938 -6.63 -29.70 -4.07
N ALA A 939 -6.97 -28.81 -5.01
CA ALA A 939 -6.06 -27.81 -5.57
C ALA A 939 -5.70 -26.67 -4.60
N LEU A 940 -6.70 -25.93 -4.11
CA LEU A 940 -6.49 -24.67 -3.39
C LEU A 940 -6.49 -24.81 -1.86
N ALA A 941 -7.17 -25.83 -1.34
CA ALA A 941 -7.21 -26.11 0.10
C ALA A 941 -6.40 -27.36 0.49
N GLU A 942 -5.82 -28.08 -0.49
CA GLU A 942 -4.94 -29.25 -0.30
C GLU A 942 -5.53 -30.37 0.57
N VAL A 943 -6.87 -30.46 0.61
CA VAL A 943 -7.56 -31.30 1.61
C VAL A 943 -7.32 -32.80 1.41
N MET A 944 -6.96 -33.22 0.20
CA MET A 944 -6.63 -34.62 -0.10
C MET A 944 -5.49 -34.73 -1.11
N PRO A 945 -4.57 -35.69 -0.96
CA PRO A 945 -3.50 -35.91 -1.93
C PRO A 945 -4.04 -36.37 -3.29
N ILE A 946 -3.28 -36.16 -4.37
CA ILE A 946 -3.66 -36.55 -5.76
C ILE A 946 -4.16 -38.00 -5.83
N GLY A 947 -3.48 -38.93 -5.16
CA GLY A 947 -3.87 -40.34 -5.10
C GLY A 947 -5.23 -40.59 -4.43
N SER A 948 -5.54 -39.85 -3.36
CA SER A 948 -6.87 -39.88 -2.74
C SER A 948 -7.91 -39.22 -3.62
N LEU A 949 -7.60 -38.07 -4.24
CA LEU A 949 -8.50 -37.36 -5.16
C LEU A 949 -8.98 -38.28 -6.30
N VAL A 950 -8.05 -38.92 -7.02
CA VAL A 950 -8.43 -39.81 -8.12
C VAL A 950 -9.23 -41.01 -7.63
N SER A 951 -8.90 -41.59 -6.47
CA SER A 951 -9.70 -42.67 -5.88
C SER A 951 -11.12 -42.21 -5.51
N VAL A 952 -11.29 -41.01 -4.95
CA VAL A 952 -12.59 -40.43 -4.58
C VAL A 952 -13.42 -40.13 -5.81
N VAL A 953 -12.84 -39.51 -6.85
CA VAL A 953 -13.52 -39.21 -8.12
C VAL A 953 -13.92 -40.50 -8.86
N PHE A 954 -13.02 -41.48 -8.92
CA PHE A 954 -13.28 -42.80 -9.52
C PHE A 954 -14.41 -43.53 -8.78
N TYR A 955 -14.33 -43.62 -7.46
CA TYR A 955 -15.37 -44.25 -6.63
C TYR A 955 -16.73 -43.52 -6.74
N ARG A 956 -16.73 -42.18 -6.79
CA ARG A 956 -17.95 -41.38 -7.03
C ARG A 956 -18.57 -41.70 -8.39
N GLY A 957 -17.76 -41.82 -9.44
CA GLY A 957 -18.22 -42.22 -10.78
C GLY A 957 -19.02 -43.53 -10.77
N PHE A 958 -18.44 -44.60 -10.23
CA PHE A 958 -19.13 -45.89 -10.11
C PHE A 958 -20.35 -45.85 -9.19
N THR A 959 -20.25 -45.16 -8.05
CA THR A 959 -21.37 -45.00 -7.10
C THR A 959 -22.61 -44.44 -7.80
N MET A 960 -22.43 -43.44 -8.68
CA MET A 960 -23.51 -42.87 -9.47
C MET A 960 -23.96 -43.75 -10.63
N GLN A 961 -23.04 -44.45 -11.30
CA GLN A 961 -23.34 -45.28 -12.48
C GLN A 961 -24.13 -46.55 -12.13
N VAL A 962 -23.82 -47.17 -10.98
CA VAL A 962 -24.49 -48.37 -10.44
C VAL A 962 -25.77 -48.04 -9.70
N ALA A 963 -25.94 -46.82 -9.19
CA ALA A 963 -27.18 -46.38 -8.53
C ALA A 963 -28.41 -46.26 -9.47
N VAL A 964 -28.22 -46.44 -10.78
CA VAL A 964 -29.28 -46.38 -11.79
C VAL A 964 -29.39 -47.75 -12.46
N GLU A 965 -30.58 -48.35 -12.38
CA GLU A 965 -30.90 -49.58 -13.12
C GLU A 965 -30.75 -49.36 -14.63
N ARG A 966 -30.21 -50.37 -15.31
CA ARG A 966 -29.92 -50.35 -16.74
C ARG A 966 -30.51 -51.57 -17.44
N ASP A 967 -30.93 -51.39 -18.68
CA ASP A 967 -31.37 -52.48 -19.54
C ASP A 967 -30.17 -53.31 -20.07
N THR A 968 -30.46 -54.35 -20.86
CA THR A 968 -29.46 -55.23 -21.47
C THR A 968 -28.52 -54.53 -22.45
N ASP A 969 -28.89 -53.34 -22.95
CA ASP A 969 -28.06 -52.47 -23.80
C ASP A 969 -27.29 -51.42 -22.98
N GLY A 970 -27.41 -51.41 -21.65
CA GLY A 970 -26.77 -50.47 -20.74
C GLY A 970 -27.45 -49.09 -20.62
N ARG A 971 -28.64 -48.91 -21.20
CA ARG A 971 -29.40 -47.66 -21.22
C ARG A 971 -30.18 -47.49 -19.91
N SER A 972 -30.49 -46.25 -19.57
CA SER A 972 -31.17 -45.88 -18.32
C SER A 972 -32.46 -45.11 -18.59
N ASN A 973 -33.48 -45.30 -17.75
CA ASN A 973 -34.74 -44.53 -17.81
C ASN A 973 -34.64 -43.08 -17.28
N TYR A 974 -33.42 -42.57 -17.05
CA TYR A 974 -33.14 -41.22 -16.55
C TYR A 974 -32.19 -40.47 -17.48
N SER A 975 -32.33 -39.15 -17.54
CA SER A 975 -31.39 -38.26 -18.23
C SER A 975 -31.43 -36.83 -17.64
N MET A 976 -30.86 -35.86 -18.36
CA MET A 976 -30.82 -34.45 -18.00
C MET A 976 -31.00 -33.56 -19.24
N ILE A 977 -31.75 -32.46 -19.09
CA ILE A 977 -31.95 -31.46 -20.15
C ILE A 977 -31.59 -30.06 -19.64
N ALA A 978 -30.86 -29.28 -20.44
CA ALA A 978 -30.64 -27.87 -20.18
C ALA A 978 -31.87 -27.06 -20.65
N VAL A 979 -32.40 -26.21 -19.78
CA VAL A 979 -33.59 -25.38 -20.02
C VAL A 979 -33.20 -23.90 -20.06
N ASN A 980 -33.70 -23.18 -21.07
CA ASN A 980 -33.52 -21.73 -21.22
C ASN A 980 -34.87 -20.98 -21.13
N PRO A 981 -35.25 -20.48 -19.93
CA PRO A 981 -36.46 -19.71 -19.70
C PRO A 981 -36.67 -18.53 -20.67
N SER A 982 -35.61 -17.79 -20.99
CA SER A 982 -35.69 -16.63 -21.90
C SER A 982 -36.12 -16.97 -23.33
N ARG A 983 -35.96 -18.23 -23.77
CA ARG A 983 -36.49 -18.69 -25.07
C ARG A 983 -38.00 -18.84 -25.06
N ILE A 984 -38.64 -19.00 -23.90
CA ILE A 984 -40.09 -19.13 -23.75
C ILE A 984 -40.74 -17.75 -23.90
N SER A 985 -40.55 -16.87 -22.90
CA SER A 985 -40.97 -15.47 -22.96
C SER A 985 -40.03 -14.58 -22.15
N LYS A 986 -40.17 -13.25 -22.28
CA LYS A 986 -39.46 -12.29 -21.41
C LYS A 986 -40.00 -12.26 -19.97
N THR A 987 -41.23 -12.70 -19.75
CA THR A 987 -41.92 -12.73 -18.44
C THR A 987 -41.72 -14.06 -17.70
N PHE A 988 -41.40 -15.15 -18.41
CA PHE A 988 -41.14 -16.46 -17.83
C PHE A 988 -39.80 -16.47 -17.06
N LYS A 989 -39.87 -16.37 -15.73
CA LYS A 989 -38.72 -16.33 -14.81
C LYS A 989 -38.47 -17.68 -14.13
N GLU A 990 -37.39 -17.76 -13.36
CA GLU A 990 -37.03 -18.91 -12.49
C GLU A 990 -38.22 -19.52 -11.74
N GLN A 991 -38.99 -18.71 -11.01
CA GLN A 991 -40.15 -19.16 -10.23
C GLN A 991 -41.22 -19.86 -11.11
N ALA A 992 -41.38 -19.44 -12.37
CA ALA A 992 -42.31 -20.05 -13.31
C ALA A 992 -41.78 -21.41 -13.81
N LEU A 993 -40.47 -21.56 -14.00
CA LEU A 993 -39.85 -22.86 -14.32
C LEU A 993 -40.00 -23.83 -13.15
N GLN A 994 -39.71 -23.37 -11.93
CA GLN A 994 -39.83 -24.19 -10.72
C GLN A 994 -41.27 -24.67 -10.54
N TYR A 995 -42.26 -23.78 -10.63
CA TYR A 995 -43.68 -24.13 -10.54
C TYR A 995 -44.12 -25.18 -11.57
N VAL A 996 -43.66 -25.07 -12.83
CA VAL A 996 -43.95 -26.08 -13.87
C VAL A 996 -43.31 -27.44 -13.54
N VAL A 997 -42.05 -27.45 -13.08
CA VAL A 997 -41.33 -28.67 -12.69
C VAL A 997 -42.02 -29.35 -11.51
N ASP A 998 -42.33 -28.60 -10.45
CA ASP A 998 -42.96 -29.11 -9.24
C ASP A 998 -44.35 -29.72 -9.53
N ASN A 999 -45.17 -29.06 -10.37
CA ASN A 999 -46.48 -29.59 -10.78
C ASN A 999 -46.36 -30.91 -11.56
N ILE A 1000 -45.39 -31.03 -12.48
CA ILE A 1000 -45.19 -32.27 -13.24
C ILE A 1000 -44.69 -33.39 -12.31
N ALA A 1001 -43.73 -33.11 -11.42
CA ALA A 1001 -43.23 -34.06 -10.44
C ALA A 1001 -44.34 -34.53 -9.48
N GLU A 1002 -45.15 -33.60 -8.96
CA GLU A 1002 -46.23 -33.92 -8.03
C GLU A 1002 -47.34 -34.77 -8.68
N LYS A 1003 -47.71 -34.50 -9.94
CA LYS A 1003 -48.73 -35.29 -10.64
C LYS A 1003 -48.22 -36.67 -11.09
N THR A 1004 -47.00 -36.75 -11.60
CA THR A 1004 -46.43 -38.02 -12.11
C THR A 1004 -45.96 -38.96 -11.01
N LYS A 1005 -45.51 -38.40 -9.87
CA LYS A 1005 -44.64 -39.07 -8.89
C LYS A 1005 -43.34 -39.62 -9.51
N TRP A 1006 -42.97 -39.19 -10.70
CA TRP A 1006 -41.67 -39.46 -11.32
C TRP A 1006 -40.68 -38.39 -10.89
N LEU A 1007 -39.39 -38.76 -10.89
CA LEU A 1007 -38.30 -37.82 -10.62
C LEU A 1007 -38.28 -36.73 -11.70
N LEU A 1008 -38.42 -35.47 -11.30
CA LEU A 1008 -38.12 -34.30 -12.11
C LEU A 1008 -37.75 -33.13 -11.21
N GLU A 1009 -36.50 -32.68 -11.27
CA GLU A 1009 -35.96 -31.65 -10.37
C GLU A 1009 -35.06 -30.68 -11.14
N VAL A 1010 -35.06 -29.40 -10.76
CA VAL A 1010 -34.05 -28.42 -11.22
C VAL A 1010 -32.78 -28.63 -10.38
N VAL A 1011 -31.73 -29.12 -11.02
CA VAL A 1011 -30.50 -29.59 -10.35
C VAL A 1011 -29.27 -28.71 -10.59
N ASN A 1012 -29.32 -27.81 -11.56
CA ASN A 1012 -28.29 -26.77 -11.74
C ASN A 1012 -28.92 -25.41 -12.01
N TYR A 1013 -28.61 -24.44 -11.14
CA TYR A 1013 -29.00 -23.03 -11.26
C TYR A 1013 -27.78 -22.25 -11.79
N ASN A 1014 -27.54 -22.31 -13.10
CA ASN A 1014 -26.28 -21.79 -13.69
C ASN A 1014 -26.34 -20.29 -14.01
N VAL A 1015 -27.39 -19.85 -14.72
CA VAL A 1015 -27.54 -18.44 -15.14
C VAL A 1015 -29.00 -18.03 -15.01
N ILE A 1016 -29.25 -17.02 -14.19
CA ILE A 1016 -30.58 -16.48 -13.87
C ILE A 1016 -31.38 -16.19 -15.15
N ASN A 1017 -32.55 -16.84 -15.28
CA ASN A 1017 -33.47 -16.78 -16.43
C ASN A 1017 -32.90 -17.24 -17.80
N GLN A 1018 -31.71 -17.84 -17.87
CA GLN A 1018 -31.08 -18.24 -19.14
C GLN A 1018 -30.60 -19.70 -19.19
N GLN A 1019 -30.09 -20.25 -18.09
CA GLN A 1019 -29.53 -21.59 -18.09
C GLN A 1019 -29.80 -22.30 -16.76
N TYR A 1020 -30.70 -23.26 -16.83
CA TYR A 1020 -30.98 -24.24 -15.78
C TYR A 1020 -30.75 -25.63 -16.35
N VAL A 1021 -30.57 -26.63 -15.49
CA VAL A 1021 -30.60 -28.04 -15.91
C VAL A 1021 -31.62 -28.78 -15.07
N CYS A 1022 -32.53 -29.49 -15.72
CA CYS A 1022 -33.48 -30.38 -15.08
C CYS A 1022 -33.02 -31.82 -15.24
N ALA A 1023 -33.05 -32.60 -14.17
CA ALA A 1023 -32.78 -34.03 -14.15
C ALA A 1023 -34.05 -34.80 -13.82
N GLY A 1024 -34.23 -35.98 -14.41
CA GLY A 1024 -35.45 -36.74 -14.18
C GLY A 1024 -35.57 -38.00 -15.02
N ASP A 1025 -36.71 -38.65 -14.88
CA ASP A 1025 -37.15 -39.76 -15.73
C ASP A 1025 -37.34 -39.26 -17.18
N LEU A 1026 -36.97 -40.07 -18.18
CA LEU A 1026 -37.11 -39.74 -19.60
C LEU A 1026 -38.52 -39.26 -19.95
N ARG A 1027 -39.56 -39.87 -19.34
CA ARG A 1027 -40.96 -39.50 -19.55
C ARG A 1027 -41.27 -38.12 -18.97
N ALA A 1028 -40.79 -37.82 -17.76
CA ALA A 1028 -41.01 -36.53 -17.13
C ALA A 1028 -40.27 -35.38 -17.85
N LEU A 1029 -39.07 -35.66 -18.39
CA LEU A 1029 -38.28 -34.70 -19.18
C LEU A 1029 -38.89 -34.41 -20.56
N ASP A 1030 -39.49 -35.42 -21.19
CA ASP A 1030 -40.23 -35.25 -22.44
C ASP A 1030 -41.51 -34.44 -22.20
N TRP A 1031 -42.26 -34.78 -21.16
CA TRP A 1031 -43.46 -34.06 -20.73
C TRP A 1031 -43.14 -32.58 -20.42
N LEU A 1032 -42.07 -32.30 -19.66
CA LEU A 1032 -41.58 -30.93 -19.43
C LEU A 1032 -41.27 -30.23 -20.76
N THR A 1033 -40.58 -30.89 -21.69
CA THR A 1033 -40.29 -30.33 -23.02
C THR A 1033 -41.55 -29.99 -23.80
N ASN A 1034 -42.56 -30.87 -23.78
CA ASN A 1034 -43.84 -30.66 -24.45
C ASN A 1034 -44.63 -29.48 -23.84
N VAL A 1035 -44.66 -29.36 -22.50
CA VAL A 1035 -45.29 -28.24 -21.79
C VAL A 1035 -44.60 -26.91 -22.10
N LEU A 1036 -43.26 -26.85 -22.05
CA LEU A 1036 -42.52 -25.62 -22.36
C LEU A 1036 -42.66 -25.22 -23.84
N ASN A 1037 -42.76 -26.18 -24.76
CA ASN A 1037 -43.07 -25.94 -26.17
C ASN A 1037 -44.50 -25.38 -26.34
N PHE A 1038 -45.50 -25.97 -25.67
CA PHE A 1038 -46.88 -25.49 -25.72
C PHE A 1038 -47.02 -24.05 -25.21
N LEU A 1039 -46.42 -23.75 -24.05
CA LEU A 1039 -46.39 -22.42 -23.46
C LEU A 1039 -45.74 -21.38 -24.40
N LYS A 1040 -44.67 -21.78 -25.11
CA LYS A 1040 -44.02 -20.93 -26.12
C LYS A 1040 -44.93 -20.65 -27.31
N VAL A 1041 -45.54 -21.69 -27.89
CA VAL A 1041 -46.37 -21.59 -29.11
C VAL A 1041 -47.63 -20.78 -28.84
N GLN A 1042 -48.30 -21.04 -27.72
CA GLN A 1042 -49.52 -20.33 -27.30
C GLN A 1042 -49.24 -18.92 -26.73
N LYS A 1043 -47.97 -18.53 -26.56
CA LYS A 1043 -47.53 -17.24 -25.99
C LYS A 1043 -48.17 -16.93 -24.63
N ILE A 1044 -48.44 -17.97 -23.83
CA ILE A 1044 -49.11 -17.85 -22.52
C ILE A 1044 -48.19 -17.14 -21.53
N ASP A 1045 -48.69 -16.07 -20.91
CA ASP A 1045 -47.98 -15.42 -19.80
C ASP A 1045 -48.33 -16.10 -18.47
N ILE A 1046 -47.40 -16.90 -17.96
CA ILE A 1046 -47.63 -17.67 -16.73
C ILE A 1046 -47.83 -16.79 -15.49
N GLN A 1047 -47.28 -15.57 -15.45
CA GLN A 1047 -47.56 -14.66 -14.32
C GLN A 1047 -49.04 -14.24 -14.28
N ALA A 1048 -49.69 -14.10 -15.44
CA ALA A 1048 -51.13 -13.87 -15.51
C ALA A 1048 -51.96 -15.15 -15.28
N LEU A 1049 -51.43 -16.32 -15.67
CA LEU A 1049 -52.12 -17.61 -15.52
C LEU A 1049 -52.12 -18.12 -14.07
N MET A 1050 -51.02 -17.96 -13.33
CA MET A 1050 -50.89 -18.29 -11.89
C MET A 1050 -51.93 -17.57 -11.01
N ALA A 1051 -52.55 -16.50 -11.53
CA ALA A 1051 -53.61 -15.75 -10.85
C ALA A 1051 -55.04 -16.10 -11.33
N LYS A 1052 -55.22 -16.97 -12.34
CA LYS A 1052 -56.53 -17.16 -13.01
C LYS A 1052 -56.93 -18.60 -13.42
N MET A 1053 -56.01 -19.55 -13.59
CA MET A 1053 -56.35 -20.94 -13.97
C MET A 1053 -55.33 -21.94 -13.40
N SER A 1054 -55.76 -23.20 -13.17
CA SER A 1054 -54.82 -24.27 -12.82
C SER A 1054 -54.02 -24.70 -14.06
N LEU A 1055 -52.77 -25.11 -13.85
CA LEU A 1055 -51.88 -25.60 -14.92
C LEU A 1055 -52.29 -27.01 -15.42
N GLU A 1056 -53.29 -27.61 -14.79
CA GLU A 1056 -53.56 -29.06 -14.83
C GLU A 1056 -54.03 -29.55 -16.20
N ASP A 1057 -54.87 -28.79 -16.91
CA ASP A 1057 -55.38 -29.20 -18.23
C ASP A 1057 -54.27 -29.21 -19.29
N ILE A 1058 -53.38 -28.20 -19.26
CA ILE A 1058 -52.21 -28.12 -20.15
C ILE A 1058 -51.26 -29.29 -19.87
N VAL A 1059 -50.99 -29.56 -18.59
CA VAL A 1059 -50.16 -30.68 -18.16
C VAL A 1059 -50.80 -32.00 -18.60
N ARG A 1060 -52.09 -32.22 -18.38
CA ARG A 1060 -52.82 -33.44 -18.75
C ARG A 1060 -52.86 -33.70 -20.26
N GLU A 1061 -52.98 -32.67 -21.10
CA GLU A 1061 -52.97 -32.86 -22.56
C GLU A 1061 -51.57 -33.21 -23.09
N CYS A 1062 -50.52 -32.60 -22.53
CA CYS A 1062 -49.12 -32.94 -22.84
C CYS A 1062 -48.73 -34.35 -22.34
N ALA A 1063 -49.44 -34.90 -21.35
CA ALA A 1063 -49.26 -36.27 -20.86
C ALA A 1063 -49.48 -37.29 -21.97
N LYS A 1064 -50.59 -37.18 -22.69
CA LYS A 1064 -51.01 -38.11 -23.76
C LYS A 1064 -49.95 -38.23 -24.86
N GLN A 1065 -49.32 -37.11 -25.22
CA GLN A 1065 -48.24 -37.06 -26.22
C GLN A 1065 -46.99 -37.82 -25.77
N THR A 1066 -46.74 -37.84 -24.46
CA THR A 1066 -45.62 -38.56 -23.84
C THR A 1066 -45.93 -40.06 -23.71
N GLU A 1067 -47.15 -40.39 -23.29
CA GLU A 1067 -47.60 -41.78 -23.09
C GLU A 1067 -47.76 -42.56 -24.41
N ALA A 1068 -48.06 -41.87 -25.51
CA ALA A 1068 -48.14 -42.45 -26.85
C ALA A 1068 -46.77 -42.84 -27.47
N LYS A 1069 -45.65 -42.42 -26.86
CA LYS A 1069 -44.30 -42.74 -27.38
C LYS A 1069 -43.89 -44.18 -27.01
N PRO A 1070 -43.15 -44.88 -27.90
CA PRO A 1070 -42.56 -46.17 -27.56
C PRO A 1070 -41.60 -46.02 -26.36
N LYS A 1071 -41.49 -47.09 -25.57
CA LYS A 1071 -40.63 -47.16 -24.38
C LYS A 1071 -39.38 -48.01 -24.70
N PRO A 1072 -38.16 -47.61 -24.27
CA PRO A 1072 -37.83 -46.38 -23.55
C PRO A 1072 -37.97 -45.12 -24.43
N VAL A 1073 -38.36 -44.00 -23.82
CA VAL A 1073 -38.68 -42.75 -24.54
C VAL A 1073 -37.41 -42.06 -25.02
N GLU A 1074 -37.29 -41.82 -26.32
CA GLU A 1074 -36.17 -41.05 -26.90
C GLU A 1074 -36.42 -39.54 -26.81
N LEU A 1075 -35.57 -38.83 -26.06
CA LEU A 1075 -35.68 -37.39 -25.85
C LEU A 1075 -35.22 -36.58 -27.08
N GLN A 1076 -36.00 -35.56 -27.44
CA GLN A 1076 -35.68 -34.60 -28.51
C GLN A 1076 -35.50 -33.19 -27.93
N CYS A 1077 -34.73 -32.34 -28.61
CA CYS A 1077 -34.57 -30.93 -28.21
C CYS A 1077 -35.85 -30.13 -28.53
N GLY A 1078 -36.36 -29.40 -27.55
CA GLY A 1078 -37.47 -28.47 -27.74
C GLY A 1078 -37.03 -27.05 -28.12
N LEU A 1079 -38.00 -26.13 -28.16
CA LEU A 1079 -37.76 -24.70 -28.42
C LEU A 1079 -36.92 -24.04 -27.31
N ALA A 1080 -37.08 -24.53 -26.07
CA ALA A 1080 -36.41 -24.02 -24.87
C ALA A 1080 -35.60 -25.09 -24.11
N THR A 1081 -35.55 -26.34 -24.60
CA THR A 1081 -34.86 -27.47 -23.94
C THR A 1081 -33.81 -28.10 -24.86
N ILE A 1082 -32.65 -28.46 -24.29
CA ILE A 1082 -31.53 -29.08 -25.01
C ILE A 1082 -31.11 -30.34 -24.25
N LEU A 1083 -31.10 -31.50 -24.93
CA LEU A 1083 -30.70 -32.77 -24.33
C LEU A 1083 -29.19 -32.80 -24.04
N LEU A 1084 -28.81 -33.18 -22.81
CA LEU A 1084 -27.42 -33.46 -22.46
C LEU A 1084 -27.05 -34.89 -22.88
N ARG A 1085 -26.60 -35.03 -24.13
CA ARG A 1085 -26.23 -36.33 -24.73
C ARG A 1085 -25.16 -37.05 -23.91
N GLY A 1086 -25.31 -38.37 -23.79
CA GLY A 1086 -24.37 -39.23 -23.04
C GLY A 1086 -24.58 -39.26 -21.52
N ILE A 1087 -25.54 -38.49 -20.97
CA ILE A 1087 -25.87 -38.52 -19.54
C ILE A 1087 -27.08 -39.41 -19.28
N GLY A 1088 -26.83 -40.54 -18.61
CA GLY A 1088 -27.82 -41.53 -18.17
C GLY A 1088 -27.89 -41.69 -16.65
N VAL A 1089 -27.73 -40.59 -15.90
CA VAL A 1089 -27.84 -40.53 -14.43
C VAL A 1089 -28.38 -39.14 -14.04
N PRO A 1090 -29.36 -39.03 -13.13
CA PRO A 1090 -29.93 -37.74 -12.71
C PRO A 1090 -29.06 -37.09 -11.61
N PHE A 1091 -27.95 -36.46 -11.99
CA PHE A 1091 -26.99 -35.88 -11.04
C PHE A 1091 -27.60 -34.76 -10.16
N HIS A 1092 -27.11 -34.66 -8.92
CA HIS A 1092 -27.57 -33.74 -7.86
C HIS A 1092 -29.05 -33.85 -7.43
N SER A 1093 -29.83 -34.77 -8.01
CA SER A 1093 -31.22 -35.00 -7.63
C SER A 1093 -31.36 -35.80 -6.33
N THR A 1094 -32.54 -35.73 -5.71
CA THR A 1094 -32.87 -36.48 -4.48
C THR A 1094 -32.76 -38.01 -4.64
N PHE A 1095 -32.85 -38.53 -5.87
CA PHE A 1095 -32.68 -39.95 -6.20
C PHE A 1095 -31.35 -40.53 -5.69
N LEU A 1096 -30.26 -39.77 -5.76
CA LEU A 1096 -28.92 -40.22 -5.34
C LEU A 1096 -28.69 -40.13 -3.80
N ARG A 1097 -29.67 -39.64 -3.02
CA ARG A 1097 -29.53 -39.42 -1.57
C ARG A 1097 -29.24 -40.70 -0.79
N SER A 1098 -29.67 -41.87 -1.28
CA SER A 1098 -29.35 -43.19 -0.71
C SER A 1098 -27.84 -43.53 -0.78
N GLY A 1099 -27.16 -43.11 -1.85
CA GLY A 1099 -25.72 -43.31 -2.06
C GLY A 1099 -24.81 -42.40 -1.22
N VAL A 1100 -25.36 -41.35 -0.59
CA VAL A 1100 -24.61 -40.37 0.20
C VAL A 1100 -23.96 -41.00 1.44
N LYS A 1101 -24.65 -41.92 2.13
CA LYS A 1101 -24.14 -42.57 3.36
C LYS A 1101 -22.88 -43.41 3.12
N PRO A 1102 -22.81 -44.34 2.14
CA PRO A 1102 -21.57 -45.05 1.84
C PRO A 1102 -20.47 -44.13 1.28
N PHE A 1103 -20.81 -43.14 0.44
CA PHE A 1103 -19.83 -42.18 -0.08
C PHE A 1103 -19.18 -41.35 1.04
N ARG A 1104 -19.93 -40.91 2.06
CA ARG A 1104 -19.37 -40.26 3.26
C ARG A 1104 -18.34 -41.12 3.97
N ILE A 1105 -18.62 -42.42 4.16
CA ILE A 1105 -17.71 -43.35 4.83
C ILE A 1105 -16.41 -43.50 4.02
N PHE A 1106 -16.50 -43.48 2.69
CA PHE A 1106 -15.33 -43.47 1.81
C PHE A 1106 -14.52 -42.17 1.93
N LEU A 1107 -15.17 -41.01 1.93
CA LEU A 1107 -14.52 -39.70 2.14
C LEU A 1107 -13.78 -39.65 3.48
N MET A 1108 -14.39 -40.09 4.59
CA MET A 1108 -13.75 -40.13 5.91
C MET A 1108 -12.54 -41.08 6.00
N LYS A 1109 -12.39 -42.03 5.06
CA LYS A 1109 -11.20 -42.90 4.94
C LYS A 1109 -10.11 -42.32 4.04
N LYS A 1110 -10.43 -41.32 3.20
CA LYS A 1110 -9.52 -40.74 2.19
C LYS A 1110 -9.06 -39.31 2.50
N ILE A 1111 -9.81 -38.59 3.34
CA ILE A 1111 -9.46 -37.28 3.87
C ILE A 1111 -8.92 -37.47 5.28
N VAL A 1112 -7.67 -37.06 5.48
CA VAL A 1112 -7.03 -37.09 6.81
C VAL A 1112 -7.47 -35.83 7.56
N LYS A 1113 -7.68 -35.95 8.88
CA LYS A 1113 -8.13 -34.81 9.70
C LYS A 1113 -7.13 -33.65 9.70
N SER A 1114 -5.82 -33.94 9.73
CA SER A 1114 -4.75 -32.93 9.79
C SER A 1114 -4.54 -32.17 8.48
N SER A 1115 -4.99 -32.68 7.33
CA SER A 1115 -4.85 -31.99 6.04
C SER A 1115 -5.88 -30.87 5.82
N ILE A 1116 -6.82 -30.64 6.75
CA ILE A 1116 -7.86 -29.62 6.60
C ILE A 1116 -7.46 -28.30 7.30
N GLY A 1117 -6.79 -27.40 6.56
CA GLY A 1117 -6.50 -26.04 7.02
C GLY A 1117 -7.74 -25.13 6.97
N SER A 1118 -8.30 -24.78 8.13
CA SER A 1118 -9.48 -23.90 8.24
C SER A 1118 -9.28 -22.52 7.58
N SER A 1119 -8.08 -21.95 7.69
CA SER A 1119 -7.69 -20.67 7.08
C SER A 1119 -7.66 -20.67 5.54
N LYS A 1120 -7.56 -21.85 4.90
CA LYS A 1120 -7.67 -22.00 3.44
C LYS A 1120 -9.14 -22.07 2.98
N LEU A 1121 -10.10 -22.23 3.89
CA LEU A 1121 -11.51 -22.49 3.60
C LEU A 1121 -12.43 -21.33 4.01
N VAL A 1122 -12.26 -20.80 5.22
CA VAL A 1122 -13.13 -19.77 5.80
C VAL A 1122 -13.11 -18.51 4.93
N LEU A 1123 -14.29 -18.04 4.52
CA LEU A 1123 -14.55 -16.95 3.56
C LEU A 1123 -13.96 -17.13 2.14
N LYS A 1124 -13.11 -18.14 1.89
CA LYS A 1124 -12.48 -18.39 0.59
C LYS A 1124 -13.22 -19.42 -0.26
N TYR A 1125 -13.70 -20.52 0.32
CA TYR A 1125 -14.44 -21.55 -0.40
C TYR A 1125 -15.94 -21.20 -0.50
N ILE A 1126 -16.54 -21.31 -1.68
CA ILE A 1126 -18.00 -21.24 -1.88
C ILE A 1126 -18.51 -22.63 -2.30
N PRO A 1127 -19.25 -23.35 -1.43
CA PRO A 1127 -19.82 -24.64 -1.78
C PRO A 1127 -21.09 -24.53 -2.63
N ASN A 1128 -21.31 -25.50 -3.53
CA ASN A 1128 -22.51 -25.57 -4.37
C ASN A 1128 -23.82 -25.73 -3.57
N VAL A 1129 -23.77 -26.34 -2.38
CA VAL A 1129 -24.96 -26.59 -1.54
C VAL A 1129 -25.55 -25.30 -0.98
N THR A 1130 -24.71 -24.43 -0.44
CA THR A 1130 -25.12 -23.22 0.29
C THR A 1130 -25.04 -21.97 -0.56
N ALA A 1131 -24.21 -21.96 -1.60
CA ALA A 1131 -23.89 -20.79 -2.43
C ALA A 1131 -23.43 -19.54 -1.63
N LYS A 1132 -22.96 -19.74 -0.39
CA LYS A 1132 -22.43 -18.73 0.53
C LYS A 1132 -20.96 -19.04 0.83
N PRO A 1133 -20.10 -18.05 1.09
CA PRO A 1133 -18.74 -18.30 1.57
C PRO A 1133 -18.76 -19.17 2.83
N PHE A 1134 -17.91 -20.19 2.87
CA PHE A 1134 -17.82 -21.15 3.96
C PHE A 1134 -17.44 -20.45 5.27
N GLN A 1135 -18.17 -20.75 6.34
CA GLN A 1135 -17.95 -20.17 7.67
C GLN A 1135 -18.12 -21.21 8.77
N LEU A 1136 -17.56 -20.91 9.95
CA LEU A 1136 -17.67 -21.71 11.17
C LEU A 1136 -18.53 -21.00 12.22
N THR A 1137 -19.67 -20.47 11.77
CA THR A 1137 -20.68 -19.81 12.62
C THR A 1137 -21.91 -20.70 12.78
N LYS A 1138 -22.63 -20.52 13.90
CA LYS A 1138 -23.86 -21.28 14.20
C LYS A 1138 -24.90 -21.13 13.08
N GLU A 1139 -25.09 -19.89 12.63
CA GLU A 1139 -25.96 -19.50 11.51
C GLU A 1139 -25.67 -20.29 10.23
N TYR A 1140 -24.39 -20.47 9.88
CA TYR A 1140 -23.98 -21.23 8.70
C TYR A 1140 -24.26 -22.73 8.86
N PHE A 1141 -24.07 -23.30 10.06
CA PHE A 1141 -24.44 -24.69 10.34
C PHE A 1141 -25.96 -24.90 10.34
N GLU A 1142 -26.74 -23.94 10.84
CA GLU A 1142 -28.20 -23.97 10.81
C GLU A 1142 -28.74 -23.93 9.37
N ASP A 1143 -28.20 -23.07 8.52
CA ASP A 1143 -28.57 -23.01 7.09
C ASP A 1143 -28.23 -24.32 6.36
N VAL A 1144 -27.06 -24.89 6.63
CA VAL A 1144 -26.70 -26.22 6.09
C VAL A 1144 -27.67 -27.31 6.59
N TYR A 1145 -28.07 -27.26 7.86
CA TYR A 1145 -29.02 -28.22 8.44
C TYR A 1145 -30.41 -28.10 7.80
N LYS A 1146 -30.96 -26.88 7.68
CA LYS A 1146 -32.26 -26.59 7.03
C LYS A 1146 -32.36 -27.18 5.63
N LEU A 1147 -31.29 -27.09 4.84
CA LEU A 1147 -31.27 -27.61 3.48
C LEU A 1147 -31.31 -29.15 3.41
N THR A 1148 -30.84 -29.86 4.44
CA THR A 1148 -30.40 -31.27 4.26
C THR A 1148 -30.74 -32.26 5.36
N ASN A 1149 -31.19 -31.80 6.54
CA ASN A 1149 -31.54 -32.61 7.70
C ASN A 1149 -30.46 -33.61 8.12
N SER A 1150 -29.19 -33.20 8.09
CA SER A 1150 -28.05 -34.05 8.43
C SER A 1150 -28.00 -34.37 9.94
N PRO A 1151 -28.14 -35.65 10.38
CA PRO A 1151 -28.21 -35.98 11.80
C PRO A 1151 -26.94 -35.60 12.59
N ARG A 1152 -25.78 -35.59 11.94
CA ARG A 1152 -24.50 -35.17 12.54
C ARG A 1152 -24.47 -33.67 12.79
N ILE A 1153 -24.98 -32.86 11.86
CA ILE A 1153 -25.03 -31.40 12.02
C ILE A 1153 -26.05 -31.03 13.11
N GLY A 1154 -27.18 -31.74 13.18
CA GLY A 1154 -28.12 -31.63 14.30
C GLY A 1154 -27.50 -31.94 15.66
N GLN A 1155 -26.63 -32.97 15.75
CA GLN A 1155 -25.88 -33.29 16.98
C GLN A 1155 -24.89 -32.19 17.39
N VAL A 1156 -24.21 -31.56 16.43
CA VAL A 1156 -23.29 -30.43 16.68
C VAL A 1156 -24.06 -29.19 17.12
N LEU A 1157 -25.14 -28.84 16.42
CA LEU A 1157 -26.01 -27.71 16.80
C LEU A 1157 -26.61 -27.89 18.20
N ALA A 1158 -26.99 -29.12 18.57
CA ALA A 1158 -27.50 -29.45 19.91
C ALA A 1158 -26.43 -29.43 21.03
N ASN A 1159 -25.15 -29.35 20.69
CA ASN A 1159 -24.04 -29.25 21.65
C ASN A 1159 -23.17 -28.00 21.40
N TRP A 1160 -23.67 -27.01 20.64
CA TRP A 1160 -22.88 -25.88 20.14
C TRP A 1160 -22.11 -25.15 21.26
N ASP A 1161 -22.78 -24.95 22.40
CA ASP A 1161 -22.25 -24.18 23.53
C ASP A 1161 -21.13 -24.91 24.30
N LYS A 1162 -20.86 -26.19 23.98
CA LYS A 1162 -19.66 -26.94 24.45
C LYS A 1162 -18.41 -26.69 23.59
N HIS A 1163 -18.53 -25.88 22.53
CA HIS A 1163 -17.46 -25.59 21.57
C HIS A 1163 -17.02 -24.11 21.57
N GLU A 1164 -17.38 -23.32 22.61
CA GLU A 1164 -16.74 -22.03 22.90
C GLU A 1164 -15.23 -22.28 23.11
N ASP A 1165 -14.28 -21.68 22.39
CA ASP A 1165 -14.16 -20.28 21.97
C ASP A 1165 -13.27 -20.19 20.70
N PRO A 1166 -13.76 -19.72 19.53
CA PRO A 1166 -12.97 -19.72 18.28
C PRO A 1166 -12.08 -18.48 18.05
N ILE A 1167 -12.20 -17.42 18.85
CA ILE A 1167 -11.67 -16.09 18.48
C ILE A 1167 -10.28 -15.81 19.07
N VAL A 1168 -9.89 -16.49 20.16
CA VAL A 1168 -8.59 -16.31 20.84
C VAL A 1168 -7.66 -17.50 20.56
N GLY A 1169 -7.23 -17.67 19.30
CA GLY A 1169 -6.37 -18.82 18.96
C GLY A 1169 -5.92 -18.99 17.52
N LEU A 1170 -5.27 -17.99 16.92
CA LEU A 1170 -4.46 -18.21 15.70
C LEU A 1170 -3.22 -19.05 16.04
N GLY A 1171 -3.40 -20.38 16.12
CA GLY A 1171 -2.34 -21.31 16.53
C GLY A 1171 -2.66 -22.78 16.26
N ASN A 1172 -3.54 -23.39 17.07
CA ASN A 1172 -3.74 -24.85 17.08
C ASN A 1172 -5.22 -25.26 17.05
N GLY A 1173 -5.67 -25.90 15.96
CA GLY A 1173 -7.06 -26.33 15.74
C GLY A 1173 -7.51 -27.57 16.50
N LEU A 1174 -7.31 -27.61 17.83
CA LEU A 1174 -7.51 -28.83 18.64
C LEU A 1174 -8.97 -29.06 19.12
N GLY A 1175 -9.81 -28.02 19.23
CA GLY A 1175 -11.15 -28.13 19.83
C GLY A 1175 -12.25 -28.81 18.98
N TRP A 1176 -12.21 -28.67 17.66
CA TRP A 1176 -13.34 -29.04 16.76
C TRP A 1176 -13.21 -30.44 16.12
N GLY A 1177 -12.41 -31.32 16.73
CA GLY A 1177 -11.66 -32.33 16.00
C GLY A 1177 -12.45 -33.39 15.22
N TYR A 1178 -13.51 -33.97 15.78
CA TYR A 1178 -14.28 -35.05 15.13
C TYR A 1178 -15.47 -34.53 14.33
N ASP A 1179 -16.01 -33.39 14.76
CA ASP A 1179 -17.22 -32.79 14.22
C ASP A 1179 -16.94 -31.93 12.99
N PHE A 1180 -15.80 -31.24 12.93
CA PHE A 1180 -15.39 -30.48 11.75
C PHE A 1180 -15.12 -31.38 10.53
N LEU A 1181 -14.47 -32.55 10.70
CA LEU A 1181 -14.33 -33.53 9.61
C LEU A 1181 -15.70 -34.08 9.18
N SER A 1182 -16.61 -34.32 10.14
CA SER A 1182 -17.97 -34.78 9.86
C SER A 1182 -18.81 -33.74 9.11
N PHE A 1183 -18.62 -32.44 9.41
CA PHE A 1183 -19.26 -31.31 8.74
C PHE A 1183 -18.64 -31.04 7.35
N PHE A 1184 -17.32 -31.05 7.24
CA PHE A 1184 -16.61 -30.78 6.01
C PHE A 1184 -16.82 -31.88 4.96
N THR A 1185 -16.75 -33.15 5.38
CA THR A 1185 -17.15 -34.27 4.50
C THR A 1185 -18.62 -34.20 4.10
N TRP A 1186 -19.48 -33.58 4.92
CA TRP A 1186 -20.88 -33.36 4.62
C TRP A 1186 -21.09 -32.29 3.54
N ILE A 1187 -20.34 -31.19 3.55
CA ILE A 1187 -20.36 -30.21 2.45
C ILE A 1187 -19.83 -30.81 1.13
N LEU A 1188 -18.87 -31.72 1.21
CA LEU A 1188 -18.40 -32.54 0.08
C LEU A 1188 -19.45 -33.54 -0.46
N GLN A 1189 -20.55 -33.83 0.27
CA GLN A 1189 -21.60 -34.76 -0.20
C GLN A 1189 -22.60 -34.13 -1.17
N GLY A 1190 -22.67 -32.79 -1.24
CA GLY A 1190 -23.47 -32.10 -2.26
C GLY A 1190 -22.75 -31.87 -3.59
N LEU A 1191 -21.52 -32.37 -3.72
CA LEU A 1191 -20.74 -32.41 -4.97
C LEU A 1191 -21.08 -33.68 -5.76
#